data_AF-A0AAV1F681-F1
#
_entry.id   AF-A0AAV1F681-F1
#
_cell.length_a   1.000
_cell.length_b   1.000
_cell.length_c   1.000
_cell.angle_alpha   90.00
_cell.angle_beta   90.00
_cell.angle_gamma   90.00
#
_symmetry.space_group_name_H-M   'P 1'
#
loop_
_entity.id
_entity.type
_entity.pdbx_description
1 polymer ?
#
loop_
_entity_poly.entity_id
_entity_poly.type
_entity_poly.pdbx_seq_one_letter_code
_entity_poly.pdbx_strand_id
1 'polypeptide(L)'
;MGEIILPRRMFLWCMSVIYLSAFVSLYVQIPGLYGNDGLLPARRQLRYSGKPLSEQLLTSPTLLWLGPRLGLDTYTAMELLCLVGAALSFTATLVEAFRDSVVFFCLWALYLSMYNVGQVFLYFQWDNLLLETGFLCILVAPLTLIRGSRGVREHDRVTFWLVRWLLFRLMFASGVVKLTSRCPTWWGLTALTYHYETQCIPTPAAWFAHQLPVWWQKFSVMGTFIIEIPVPLLFFSPLRKLRLGAFYLQVLLQVLIIVTGNYNFFNLLTLALCLSLLDDQHVNFWLRKTQKTSNEDSRLWSWLCYLLELAVWSLLVFGSIVCFDLQYGTMKNVITSRTAFTYHHFNQFLKTVTIPCIWIGVLSLTWEMVTAMFRCACITGFLRRFCGTVQWTLFGAATAAMFTVSLVPFTYIEYDSNTRLWPAVRQAYNLVDRYQLVNSYGLFRRMTGVGGRPEVVIEGSHDGVSWTEIEFMYKPGNLSAPPPVVTPHQPRLDWQMWFAALGSQNQAPWFTSLVHSLLQDKRDVIELIQSDTSKYLFNLQPPTYIRAHRYRYWFTEPKADGSYPQRWWRRVYEEEFYPVVNLGNSFLESMLNQYGLKDKSPPRMSKTAVARAVRWVRSQVRGVPAHTLIWTLIACSATLCLLRGLQNRDKRTERTPLPPEDVAPVRGQAEKIPDGFSDQCGKSDEQMIAEEEEEEEEDGEDSQDEVGEENKDSAGDEGEEKEEEEDDEDLSE
;
A
#
# COMPACT_ATOMS: atom_id res chain seq x y z
N MET A 1 -15.05 -7.76 18.61
CA MET A 1 -14.18 -8.38 17.58
C MET A 1 -13.43 -9.57 18.17
N GLY A 2 -13.19 -10.61 17.37
CA GLY A 2 -12.32 -11.72 17.74
C GLY A 2 -10.86 -11.29 17.91
N GLU A 3 -9.97 -12.22 18.23
CA GLU A 3 -8.53 -11.96 18.22
C GLU A 3 -8.03 -11.66 16.80
N ILE A 4 -6.94 -10.89 16.67
CA ILE A 4 -6.45 -10.34 15.39
C ILE A 4 -4.96 -10.65 15.16
N ILE A 5 -4.40 -11.62 15.86
CA ILE A 5 -2.97 -11.92 15.86
C ILE A 5 -2.52 -12.41 14.47
N LEU A 6 -3.28 -13.34 13.88
CA LEU A 6 -2.97 -13.94 12.59
C LEU A 6 -3.19 -12.96 11.42
N PRO A 7 -4.33 -12.25 11.29
CA PRO A 7 -4.50 -11.20 10.28
C PRO A 7 -3.40 -10.15 10.33
N ARG A 8 -2.99 -9.71 11.53
CA ARG A 8 -1.90 -8.74 11.69
C ARG A 8 -0.57 -9.28 11.17
N ARG A 9 -0.21 -10.53 11.51
CA ARG A 9 1.02 -11.17 11.01
C ARG A 9 1.00 -11.32 9.49
N MET A 10 -0.15 -11.69 8.92
CA MET A 10 -0.34 -11.76 7.47
C MET A 10 -0.20 -10.38 6.83
N PHE A 11 -0.77 -9.34 7.43
CA PHE A 11 -0.65 -7.96 6.96
C PHE A 11 0.81 -7.51 6.88
N LEU A 12 1.59 -7.68 7.95
CA LEU A 12 3.02 -7.32 7.97
C LEU A 12 3.83 -8.13 6.95
N TRP A 13 3.49 -9.40 6.75
CA TRP A 13 4.12 -10.22 5.71
C TRP A 13 3.80 -9.71 4.29
N CYS A 14 2.52 -9.44 3.99
CA CYS A 14 2.11 -8.85 2.73
C CYS A 14 2.83 -7.53 2.46
N MET A 15 2.94 -6.66 3.47
CA MET A 15 3.65 -5.39 3.37
C MET A 15 5.15 -5.57 3.08
N SER A 16 5.78 -6.61 3.63
CA SER A 16 7.19 -6.95 3.32
C SER A 16 7.36 -7.30 1.84
N VAL A 17 6.44 -8.09 1.26
CA VAL A 17 6.46 -8.45 -0.17
C VAL A 17 6.17 -7.24 -1.07
N ILE A 18 5.27 -6.35 -0.65
CA ILE A 18 4.93 -5.13 -1.39
C ILE A 18 6.13 -4.17 -1.41
N TYR A 19 6.80 -3.95 -0.27
CA TYR A 19 8.01 -3.14 -0.23
C TYR A 19 9.12 -3.72 -1.11
N LEU A 20 9.32 -5.04 -1.08
CA LEU A 20 10.27 -5.73 -1.97
C LEU A 20 9.96 -5.43 -3.43
N SER A 21 8.69 -5.57 -3.83
CA SER A 21 8.24 -5.30 -5.20
C SER A 21 8.45 -3.83 -5.58
N ALA A 22 8.13 -2.88 -4.70
CA ALA A 22 8.26 -1.46 -4.94
C ALA A 22 9.74 -1.02 -5.08
N PHE A 23 10.62 -1.46 -4.18
CA PHE A 23 12.05 -1.13 -4.24
C PHE A 23 12.74 -1.74 -5.45
N VAL A 24 12.48 -3.01 -5.76
CA VAL A 24 13.07 -3.67 -6.93
C VAL A 24 12.55 -3.06 -8.23
N SER A 25 11.24 -2.76 -8.29
CA SER A 25 10.64 -2.07 -9.44
C SER A 25 11.27 -0.70 -9.68
N LEU A 26 11.53 0.07 -8.62
CA LEU A 26 12.17 1.38 -8.72
C LEU A 26 13.65 1.25 -9.08
N TYR A 27 14.39 0.35 -8.43
CA TYR A 27 15.83 0.13 -8.60
C TYR A 27 16.24 -0.01 -10.08
N VAL A 28 15.55 -0.88 -10.82
CA VAL A 28 15.86 -1.15 -12.24
C VAL A 28 15.66 0.10 -13.12
N GLN A 29 14.77 1.01 -12.73
CA GLN A 29 14.44 2.22 -13.50
C GLN A 29 15.29 3.45 -13.12
N ILE A 30 16.00 3.44 -11.98
CA ILE A 30 16.76 4.61 -11.50
C ILE A 30 17.78 5.11 -12.54
N PRO A 31 18.60 4.26 -13.19
CA PRO A 31 19.62 4.74 -14.13
C PRO A 31 19.02 5.59 -15.26
N GLY A 32 17.94 5.12 -15.89
CA GLY A 32 17.28 5.84 -16.98
C GLY A 32 16.43 7.02 -16.52
N LEU A 33 15.81 6.95 -15.34
CA LEU A 33 14.93 8.03 -14.86
C LEU A 33 15.72 9.18 -14.22
N TYR A 34 16.67 8.84 -13.36
CA TYR A 34 17.31 9.79 -12.43
C TYR A 34 18.84 9.81 -12.50
N GLY A 35 19.45 8.95 -13.32
CA GLY A 35 20.89 8.92 -13.54
C GLY A 35 21.42 10.25 -14.10
N ASN A 36 22.74 10.37 -14.16
CA ASN A 36 23.40 11.57 -14.71
C ASN A 36 23.01 11.84 -16.18
N ASP A 37 22.80 10.76 -16.94
CA ASP A 37 22.31 10.76 -18.33
C ASP A 37 20.83 10.34 -18.43
N GLY A 38 20.11 10.33 -17.30
CA GLY A 38 18.69 9.96 -17.26
C GLY A 38 17.75 11.10 -17.67
N LEU A 39 16.46 10.79 -17.75
CA LEU A 39 15.42 11.74 -18.16
C LEU A 39 15.36 12.99 -17.28
N LEU A 40 15.38 12.82 -15.96
CA LEU A 40 15.32 13.89 -14.98
C LEU A 40 16.36 13.63 -13.88
N PRO A 41 17.62 14.06 -14.07
CA PRO A 41 18.70 13.79 -13.12
C PRO A 41 18.35 14.24 -11.69
N ALA A 42 18.42 13.32 -10.72
CA ALA A 42 18.03 13.59 -9.33
C ALA A 42 18.87 14.67 -8.65
N ARG A 43 20.12 14.86 -9.10
CA ARG A 43 21.03 15.90 -8.59
C ARG A 43 20.47 17.32 -8.70
N ARG A 44 19.47 17.55 -9.56
CA ARG A 44 18.85 18.87 -9.73
C ARG A 44 17.95 19.27 -8.56
N GLN A 45 17.36 18.29 -7.87
CA GLN A 45 16.50 18.52 -6.70
C GLN A 45 17.33 18.73 -5.43
N LEU A 46 18.48 18.06 -5.32
CA LEU A 46 19.39 18.19 -4.18
C LEU A 46 20.56 19.13 -4.51
N ARG A 47 20.27 20.43 -4.52
CA ARG A 47 21.33 21.46 -4.55
C ARG A 47 21.89 21.65 -3.15
N TYR A 48 23.15 21.26 -2.96
CA TYR A 48 23.83 21.39 -1.67
C TYR A 48 24.18 22.87 -1.41
N SER A 49 23.31 23.56 -0.67
CA SER A 49 23.44 25.00 -0.36
C SER A 49 24.30 25.32 0.87
N GLY A 50 25.14 24.39 1.34
CA GLY A 50 26.00 24.59 2.52
C GLY A 50 25.29 24.68 3.88
N LYS A 51 23.95 24.66 3.90
CA LYS A 51 23.12 24.62 5.12
C LYS A 51 23.41 23.40 6.00
N PRO A 52 23.23 23.48 7.33
CA PRO A 52 23.37 22.34 8.22
C PRO A 52 22.40 21.20 7.84
N LEU A 53 22.82 19.96 8.10
CA LEU A 53 22.06 18.76 7.73
C LEU A 53 20.67 18.72 8.40
N SER A 54 20.56 19.22 9.63
CA SER A 54 19.28 19.29 10.36
C SER A 54 18.24 20.15 9.63
N GLU A 55 18.64 21.35 9.19
CA GLU A 55 17.77 22.25 8.43
C GLU A 55 17.39 21.65 7.07
N GLN A 56 18.34 20.97 6.41
CA GLN A 56 18.08 20.26 5.14
C GLN A 56 17.08 19.11 5.30
N LEU A 57 17.18 18.34 6.39
CA LEU A 57 16.26 17.25 6.71
C LEU A 57 14.87 17.76 7.09
N LEU A 58 14.79 18.88 7.82
CA LEU A 58 13.52 19.52 8.19
C LEU A 58 12.79 20.11 6.98
N THR A 59 13.54 20.66 6.02
CA THR A 59 12.99 21.21 4.78
C THR A 59 12.61 20.11 3.79
N SER A 60 13.45 19.09 3.64
CA SER A 60 13.24 17.96 2.74
C SER A 60 13.68 16.65 3.42
N PRO A 61 12.73 15.83 3.94
CA PRO A 61 13.07 14.64 4.71
C PRO A 61 13.59 13.53 3.80
N THR A 62 14.87 13.57 3.46
CA THR A 62 15.54 12.55 2.64
C THR A 62 16.92 12.17 3.15
N LEU A 63 17.19 10.87 3.21
CA LEU A 63 18.49 10.31 3.56
C LEU A 63 19.54 10.56 2.46
N LEU A 64 19.13 11.00 1.27
CA LEU A 64 20.04 11.29 0.15
C LEU A 64 20.99 12.48 0.45
N TRP A 65 20.68 13.32 1.43
CA TRP A 65 21.61 14.33 1.94
C TRP A 65 22.90 13.73 2.53
N LEU A 66 22.86 12.47 2.99
CA LEU A 66 24.04 11.75 3.50
C LEU A 66 24.92 11.18 2.37
N GLY A 67 24.42 11.12 1.13
CA GLY A 67 25.14 10.55 -0.01
C GLY A 67 26.56 11.10 -0.19
N PRO A 68 26.77 12.43 -0.22
CA PRO A 68 28.10 13.01 -0.38
C PRO A 68 29.04 12.72 0.78
N ARG A 69 28.53 12.56 2.01
CA ARG A 69 29.36 12.18 3.17
C ARG A 69 29.90 10.76 3.02
N LEU A 70 29.15 9.90 2.35
CA LEU A 70 29.59 8.56 1.94
C LEU A 70 30.41 8.58 0.63
N GLY A 71 30.69 9.78 0.09
CA GLY A 71 31.36 9.97 -1.18
C GLY A 71 30.55 9.45 -2.38
N LEU A 72 29.23 9.28 -2.26
CA LEU A 72 28.34 8.75 -3.30
C LEU A 72 27.68 9.88 -4.11
N ASP A 73 27.49 9.62 -5.41
CA ASP A 73 26.67 10.48 -6.26
C ASP A 73 25.18 10.28 -5.92
N THR A 74 24.34 11.30 -6.16
CA THR A 74 22.92 11.27 -5.79
C THR A 74 22.19 10.03 -6.31
N TYR A 75 22.35 9.70 -7.60
CA TYR A 75 21.65 8.54 -8.19
C TYR A 75 22.22 7.19 -7.69
N THR A 76 23.53 7.11 -7.43
CA THR A 76 24.14 5.90 -6.84
C THR A 76 23.71 5.71 -5.39
N ALA A 77 23.53 6.81 -4.64
CA ALA A 77 22.93 6.77 -3.31
C ALA A 77 21.47 6.28 -3.39
N MET A 78 20.67 6.77 -4.35
CA MET A 78 19.30 6.29 -4.59
C MET A 78 19.24 4.77 -4.84
N GLU A 79 20.15 4.25 -5.66
CA GLU A 79 20.26 2.81 -5.90
C GLU A 79 20.65 2.04 -4.65
N LEU A 80 21.61 2.54 -3.87
CA LEU A 80 22.00 1.93 -2.61
C LEU A 80 20.81 1.86 -1.65
N LEU A 81 20.04 2.94 -1.50
CA LEU A 81 18.85 2.96 -0.66
C LEU A 81 17.81 1.93 -1.12
N CYS A 82 17.62 1.77 -2.44
CA CYS A 82 16.72 0.74 -2.98
C CYS A 82 17.22 -0.68 -2.75
N LEU A 83 18.52 -0.93 -2.89
CA LEU A 83 19.12 -2.24 -2.61
C LEU A 83 19.01 -2.60 -1.12
N VAL A 84 19.27 -1.65 -0.22
CA VAL A 84 19.08 -1.82 1.23
C VAL A 84 17.60 -2.08 1.54
N GLY A 85 16.69 -1.31 0.95
CA GLY A 85 15.24 -1.51 1.10
C GLY A 85 14.77 -2.88 0.59
N ALA A 86 15.27 -3.32 -0.57
CA ALA A 86 15.01 -4.65 -1.12
C ALA A 86 15.57 -5.77 -0.23
N ALA A 87 16.78 -5.62 0.30
CA ALA A 87 17.38 -6.62 1.19
C ALA A 87 16.62 -6.72 2.53
N LEU A 88 16.26 -5.59 3.14
CA LEU A 88 15.48 -5.55 4.38
C LEU A 88 14.09 -6.17 4.20
N SER A 89 13.39 -5.82 3.12
CA SER A 89 12.06 -6.35 2.81
C SER A 89 12.09 -7.84 2.44
N PHE A 90 13.10 -8.29 1.70
CA PHE A 90 13.32 -9.71 1.43
C PHE A 90 13.57 -10.49 2.73
N THR A 91 14.41 -9.95 3.63
CA THR A 91 14.69 -10.56 4.93
C THR A 91 13.45 -10.61 5.81
N ALA A 92 12.65 -9.54 5.88
CA ALA A 92 11.37 -9.49 6.60
C ALA A 92 10.34 -10.47 6.03
N THR A 93 10.37 -10.72 4.72
CA THR A 93 9.53 -11.74 4.07
C THR A 93 9.89 -13.15 4.58
N LEU A 94 11.19 -13.47 4.63
CA LEU A 94 11.70 -14.78 5.01
C LEU A 94 11.68 -15.05 6.52
N VAL A 95 11.95 -14.03 7.33
CA VAL A 95 12.20 -14.17 8.77
C VAL A 95 11.20 -13.32 9.54
N GLU A 96 10.33 -13.97 10.32
CA GLU A 96 9.31 -13.29 11.14
C GLU A 96 9.92 -12.29 12.14
N ALA A 97 11.14 -12.54 12.62
CA ALA A 97 11.88 -11.65 13.53
C ALA A 97 12.15 -10.25 12.94
N PHE A 98 12.23 -10.13 11.62
CA PHE A 98 12.50 -8.87 10.93
C PHE A 98 11.21 -8.09 10.60
N ARG A 99 10.03 -8.62 10.95
CA ARG A 99 8.74 -7.90 10.80
C ARG A 99 8.49 -7.00 12.01
N ASP A 100 9.47 -6.15 12.29
CA ASP A 100 9.57 -5.31 13.47
C ASP A 100 9.30 -3.83 13.13
N SER A 101 8.81 -3.05 14.09
CA SER A 101 8.58 -1.60 13.93
C SER A 101 9.81 -0.85 13.42
N VAL A 102 11.02 -1.21 13.89
CA VAL A 102 12.27 -0.56 13.45
C VAL A 102 12.55 -0.85 11.99
N VAL A 103 12.34 -2.08 11.53
CA VAL A 103 12.56 -2.47 10.13
C VAL A 103 11.55 -1.75 9.24
N PHE A 104 10.27 -1.69 9.63
CA PHE A 104 9.27 -0.93 8.88
C PHE A 104 9.53 0.58 8.88
N PHE A 105 10.07 1.14 9.97
CA PHE A 105 10.50 2.54 10.00
C PHE A 105 11.65 2.78 9.01
N CYS A 106 12.65 1.89 8.97
CA CYS A 106 13.71 1.97 7.98
C CYS A 106 13.17 1.86 6.55
N LEU A 107 12.30 0.89 6.26
CA LEU A 107 11.70 0.73 4.93
C LEU A 107 10.91 1.99 4.51
N TRP A 108 10.11 2.54 5.42
CA TRP A 108 9.35 3.76 5.20
C TRP A 108 10.27 4.97 4.94
N ALA A 109 11.29 5.18 5.77
CA ALA A 109 12.23 6.29 5.63
C ALA A 109 13.05 6.20 4.34
N LEU A 110 13.45 4.99 3.92
CA LEU A 110 14.12 4.74 2.65
C LEU A 110 13.22 5.09 1.47
N TYR A 111 11.94 4.70 1.51
CA TYR A 111 10.99 5.02 0.45
C TYR A 111 10.65 6.51 0.39
N LEU A 112 10.42 7.15 1.54
CA LEU A 112 10.16 8.60 1.64
C LEU A 112 11.33 9.42 1.08
N SER A 113 12.56 8.97 1.34
CA SER A 113 13.77 9.60 0.82
C SER A 113 13.80 9.64 -0.71
N MET A 114 13.34 8.56 -1.34
CA MET A 114 13.23 8.44 -2.79
C MET A 114 12.07 9.27 -3.32
N TYR A 115 10.90 9.20 -2.67
CA TYR A 115 9.70 9.95 -3.03
C TYR A 115 9.96 11.46 -3.14
N ASN A 116 10.63 12.04 -2.14
CA ASN A 116 10.92 13.48 -2.10
C ASN A 116 11.82 13.97 -3.23
N VAL A 117 12.64 13.11 -3.83
CA VAL A 117 13.58 13.46 -4.91
C VAL A 117 13.07 12.99 -6.28
N GLY A 118 12.10 12.09 -6.30
CA GLY A 118 11.68 11.34 -7.48
C GLY A 118 10.75 12.06 -8.46
N GLN A 119 10.42 13.33 -8.21
CA GLN A 119 9.68 14.21 -9.14
C GLN A 119 8.41 13.55 -9.71
N VAL A 120 8.06 13.83 -10.97
CA VAL A 120 6.87 13.31 -11.65
C VAL A 120 6.81 11.77 -11.71
N PHE A 121 7.96 11.10 -11.68
CA PHE A 121 8.02 9.65 -11.78
C PHE A 121 7.76 8.93 -10.45
N LEU A 122 7.67 9.62 -9.31
CA LEU A 122 7.46 9.02 -7.98
C LEU A 122 6.30 9.63 -7.17
N TYR A 123 5.41 10.39 -7.83
CA TYR A 123 4.29 11.10 -7.20
C TYR A 123 2.93 10.49 -7.58
N PHE A 124 2.80 9.16 -7.52
CA PHE A 124 1.55 8.49 -7.88
C PHE A 124 0.77 8.02 -6.65
N GLN A 125 -0.55 7.80 -6.81
CA GLN A 125 -1.42 7.47 -5.68
C GLN A 125 -1.04 6.16 -4.95
N TRP A 126 -0.41 5.20 -5.62
CA TRP A 126 0.12 4.01 -4.96
C TRP A 126 1.40 4.28 -4.16
N ASP A 127 2.22 5.26 -4.57
CA ASP A 127 3.39 5.68 -3.80
C ASP A 127 2.93 6.35 -2.49
N ASN A 128 1.89 7.19 -2.57
CA ASN A 128 1.25 7.83 -1.41
C ASN A 128 0.62 6.78 -0.46
N LEU A 129 -0.12 5.81 -1.03
CA LEU A 129 -0.72 4.74 -0.25
C LEU A 129 0.34 3.86 0.43
N LEU A 130 1.46 3.58 -0.24
CA LEU A 130 2.57 2.81 0.33
C LEU A 130 3.22 3.56 1.50
N LEU A 131 3.43 4.88 1.39
CA LEU A 131 3.98 5.69 2.47
C LEU A 131 3.05 5.74 3.68
N GLU A 132 1.76 5.96 3.47
CA GLU A 132 0.77 6.01 4.55
C GLU A 132 0.60 4.63 5.21
N THR A 133 0.43 3.57 4.43
CA THR A 133 0.32 2.19 4.95
C THR A 133 1.63 1.75 5.62
N GLY A 134 2.76 2.18 5.06
CA GLY A 134 4.10 1.95 5.58
C GLY A 134 4.32 2.56 6.95
N PHE A 135 3.87 3.80 7.15
CA PHE A 135 3.90 4.45 8.44
C PHE A 135 3.02 3.70 9.46
N LEU A 136 1.80 3.27 9.05
CA LEU A 136 0.94 2.46 9.91
C LEU A 136 1.59 1.13 10.32
N CYS A 137 2.44 0.53 9.47
CA CYS A 137 3.18 -0.69 9.83
C CYS A 137 4.13 -0.47 11.02
N ILE A 138 4.67 0.74 11.20
CA ILE A 138 5.53 1.06 12.34
C ILE A 138 4.74 0.93 13.65
N LEU A 139 3.49 1.39 13.66
CA LEU A 139 2.59 1.32 14.81
C LEU A 139 2.00 -0.07 15.03
N VAL A 140 1.79 -0.84 13.96
CA VAL A 140 1.17 -2.17 14.01
C VAL A 140 2.17 -3.28 14.32
N ALA A 141 3.42 -3.14 13.88
CA ALA A 141 4.45 -4.12 14.10
C ALA A 141 4.86 -4.19 15.59
N PRO A 142 5.31 -5.36 16.07
CA PRO A 142 5.88 -5.47 17.40
C PRO A 142 7.28 -4.83 17.45
N LEU A 143 7.61 -4.24 18.60
CA LEU A 143 8.96 -3.72 18.89
C LEU A 143 9.74 -4.77 19.69
N THR A 144 10.49 -5.62 18.98
CA THR A 144 11.21 -6.80 19.48
C THR A 144 12.73 -6.64 19.43
N LEU A 145 13.27 -5.85 18.48
CA LEU A 145 14.71 -5.75 18.21
C LEU A 145 15.52 -5.02 19.30
N ILE A 146 14.90 -4.06 20.00
CA ILE A 146 15.60 -3.20 20.97
C ILE A 146 15.56 -3.80 22.39
N ARG A 147 14.42 -4.38 22.80
CA ARG A 147 14.21 -5.24 24.00
C ARG A 147 12.71 -5.48 24.12
N GLY A 148 12.17 -6.49 23.46
CA GLY A 148 10.73 -6.70 23.50
C GLY A 148 10.27 -8.14 23.32
N SER A 149 9.27 -8.51 24.12
CA SER A 149 8.57 -9.77 23.96
C SER A 149 7.77 -9.77 22.65
N ARG A 150 7.78 -10.91 21.95
CA ARG A 150 6.91 -11.23 20.80
C ARG A 150 5.47 -11.55 21.23
N GLY A 151 5.18 -11.43 22.52
CA GLY A 151 3.86 -11.59 23.08
C GLY A 151 2.85 -10.63 22.45
N VAL A 152 1.62 -11.10 22.34
CA VAL A 152 0.47 -10.30 21.92
C VAL A 152 0.32 -9.15 22.90
N ARG A 153 0.14 -7.92 22.39
CA ARG A 153 -0.06 -6.75 23.23
C ARG A 153 -1.51 -6.31 23.14
N GLU A 154 -2.07 -5.88 24.26
CA GLU A 154 -3.49 -5.52 24.32
C GLU A 154 -3.84 -4.29 23.46
N HIS A 155 -2.86 -3.40 23.19
CA HIS A 155 -3.04 -2.23 22.31
C HIS A 155 -3.01 -2.55 20.81
N ASP A 156 -2.68 -3.78 20.40
CA ASP A 156 -2.58 -4.17 18.99
C ASP A 156 -3.89 -3.95 18.21
N ARG A 157 -5.04 -4.01 18.90
CA ARG A 157 -6.36 -3.75 18.32
C ARG A 157 -6.57 -2.30 17.94
N VAL A 158 -6.02 -1.39 18.75
CA VAL A 158 -6.13 0.06 18.57
C VAL A 158 -5.31 0.49 17.35
N THR A 159 -4.07 0.01 17.22
CA THR A 159 -3.21 0.37 16.08
C THR A 159 -3.69 -0.28 14.79
N PHE A 160 -4.15 -1.53 14.82
CA PHE A 160 -4.70 -2.20 13.63
C PHE A 160 -6.03 -1.60 13.16
N TRP A 161 -6.77 -0.92 14.03
CA TRP A 161 -7.95 -0.16 13.64
C TRP A 161 -7.62 0.98 12.66
N LEU A 162 -6.44 1.61 12.73
CA LEU A 162 -6.01 2.63 11.76
C LEU A 162 -5.93 2.07 10.33
N VAL A 163 -5.50 0.82 10.18
CA VAL A 163 -5.43 0.13 8.88
C VAL A 163 -6.84 -0.02 8.30
N ARG A 164 -7.82 -0.34 9.15
CA ARG A 164 -9.24 -0.39 8.77
C ARG A 164 -9.78 0.98 8.40
N TRP A 165 -9.42 2.01 9.16
CA TRP A 165 -9.80 3.39 8.86
C TRP A 165 -9.21 3.88 7.54
N LEU A 166 -7.95 3.55 7.23
CA LEU A 166 -7.33 3.81 5.94
C LEU A 166 -8.07 3.09 4.80
N LEU A 167 -8.40 1.80 4.96
CA LEU A 167 -9.18 1.06 3.97
C LEU A 167 -10.53 1.72 3.71
N PHE A 168 -11.24 2.14 4.77
CA PHE A 168 -12.49 2.88 4.65
C PHE A 168 -12.31 4.15 3.82
N ARG A 169 -11.35 5.01 4.19
CA ARG A 169 -11.08 6.27 3.47
C ARG A 169 -10.74 6.02 2.01
N LEU A 170 -9.88 5.04 1.73
CA LEU A 170 -9.47 4.68 0.38
C LEU A 170 -10.66 4.28 -0.50
N MET A 171 -11.48 3.33 -0.03
CA MET A 171 -12.61 2.81 -0.81
C MET A 171 -13.72 3.86 -0.94
N PHE A 172 -14.10 4.50 0.16
CA PHE A 172 -15.14 5.51 0.19
C PHE A 172 -14.80 6.70 -0.69
N ALA A 173 -13.58 7.25 -0.56
CA ALA A 173 -13.15 8.36 -1.40
C ALA A 173 -13.13 7.96 -2.88
N SER A 174 -12.61 6.77 -3.21
CA SER A 174 -12.53 6.26 -4.58
C SER A 174 -13.91 6.16 -5.26
N GLY A 175 -14.96 5.78 -4.53
CA GLY A 175 -16.32 5.74 -5.05
C GLY A 175 -16.96 7.12 -5.16
N VAL A 176 -16.83 7.94 -4.12
CA VAL A 176 -17.47 9.27 -4.08
C VAL A 176 -16.92 10.21 -5.14
N VAL A 177 -15.58 10.22 -5.36
CA VAL A 177 -15.00 11.14 -6.34
C VAL A 177 -15.52 10.92 -7.75
N LYS A 178 -15.86 9.68 -8.13
CA LYS A 178 -16.40 9.33 -9.45
C LYS A 178 -17.73 10.05 -9.72
N LEU A 179 -18.61 10.14 -8.71
CA LEU A 179 -19.88 10.85 -8.82
C LEU A 179 -19.72 12.37 -8.67
N THR A 180 -18.85 12.84 -7.75
CA THR A 180 -18.60 14.30 -7.60
C THR A 180 -17.89 14.92 -8.81
N SER A 181 -17.23 14.11 -9.65
CA SER A 181 -16.57 14.57 -10.87
C SER A 181 -17.49 15.16 -11.93
N ARG A 182 -18.81 14.89 -11.83
CA ARG A 182 -19.84 15.16 -12.85
C ARG A 182 -19.55 14.52 -14.22
N CYS A 183 -18.76 13.45 -14.25
CA CYS A 183 -18.44 12.75 -15.48
C CYS A 183 -19.70 12.07 -16.06
N PRO A 184 -20.10 12.36 -17.32
CA PRO A 184 -21.31 11.80 -17.90
C PRO A 184 -21.32 10.27 -17.98
N THR A 185 -20.16 9.62 -18.12
CA THR A 185 -20.06 8.16 -18.23
C THR A 185 -20.27 7.46 -16.88
N TRP A 186 -19.80 8.05 -15.77
CA TRP A 186 -20.07 7.54 -14.42
C TRP A 186 -21.55 7.69 -14.07
N TRP A 187 -22.15 8.85 -14.35
CA TRP A 187 -23.59 9.08 -14.15
C TRP A 187 -24.46 8.27 -15.12
N GLY A 188 -24.01 8.03 -16.35
CA GLY A 188 -24.69 7.20 -17.33
C GLY A 188 -24.54 5.68 -17.11
N LEU A 189 -23.79 5.26 -16.09
CA LEU A 189 -23.40 3.87 -15.82
C LEU A 189 -22.61 3.21 -16.96
N THR A 190 -22.05 3.97 -17.90
CA THR A 190 -21.30 3.44 -19.06
C THR A 190 -19.79 3.52 -18.87
N ALA A 191 -19.29 3.97 -17.74
CA ALA A 191 -17.86 4.11 -17.49
C ALA A 191 -17.03 2.86 -17.86
N LEU A 192 -17.46 1.66 -17.44
CA LEU A 192 -16.73 0.42 -17.73
C LEU A 192 -16.76 0.00 -19.20
N THR A 193 -17.63 0.56 -20.05
CA THR A 193 -17.56 0.32 -21.50
C THR A 193 -16.27 0.92 -22.09
N TYR A 194 -15.68 1.92 -21.44
CA TYR A 194 -14.44 2.56 -21.89
C TYR A 194 -13.23 2.11 -21.05
N HIS A 195 -13.43 1.93 -19.74
CA HIS A 195 -12.33 1.75 -18.78
C HIS A 195 -11.33 0.64 -19.15
N TYR A 196 -11.83 -0.52 -19.60
CA TYR A 196 -10.97 -1.67 -19.92
C TYR A 196 -9.97 -1.36 -21.05
N GLU A 197 -10.34 -0.49 -21.99
CA GLU A 197 -9.50 -0.07 -23.11
C GLU A 197 -8.60 1.11 -22.74
N THR A 198 -9.14 2.07 -21.97
CA THR A 198 -8.50 3.37 -21.73
C THR A 198 -7.59 3.41 -20.50
N GLN A 199 -7.64 2.39 -19.62
CA GLN A 199 -6.74 2.23 -18.46
C GLN A 199 -5.27 2.16 -18.86
N CYS A 200 -4.34 2.69 -18.05
CA CYS A 200 -2.94 2.85 -18.45
C CYS A 200 -2.28 1.60 -19.06
N ILE A 201 -2.30 0.45 -18.39
CA ILE A 201 -1.71 -0.80 -18.92
C ILE A 201 -2.73 -1.93 -18.78
N PRO A 202 -3.58 -2.17 -19.80
CA PRO A 202 -4.56 -3.24 -19.77
C PRO A 202 -3.87 -4.62 -19.82
N THR A 203 -4.58 -5.66 -19.38
CA THR A 203 -4.19 -7.06 -19.57
C THR A 203 -4.95 -7.67 -20.76
N PRO A 204 -4.62 -8.89 -21.22
CA PRO A 204 -5.41 -9.57 -22.25
C PRO A 204 -6.89 -9.76 -21.84
N ALA A 205 -7.15 -9.99 -20.54
CA ALA A 205 -8.50 -10.14 -20.02
C ALA A 205 -9.34 -8.87 -20.17
N ALA A 206 -8.72 -7.69 -20.23
CA ALA A 206 -9.40 -6.43 -20.49
C ALA A 206 -10.12 -6.44 -21.85
N TRP A 207 -9.50 -7.01 -22.87
CA TRP A 207 -10.11 -7.13 -24.20
C TRP A 207 -11.39 -7.96 -24.13
N PHE A 208 -11.34 -9.12 -23.48
CA PHE A 208 -12.51 -9.98 -23.30
C PHE A 208 -13.60 -9.30 -22.46
N ALA A 209 -13.22 -8.63 -21.37
CA ALA A 209 -14.14 -7.88 -20.53
C ALA A 209 -14.80 -6.72 -21.29
N HIS A 210 -14.07 -6.06 -22.20
CA HIS A 210 -14.58 -4.98 -23.04
C HIS A 210 -15.66 -5.47 -24.01
N GLN A 211 -15.57 -6.71 -24.51
CA GLN A 211 -16.58 -7.29 -25.41
C GLN A 211 -17.90 -7.66 -24.71
N LEU A 212 -17.98 -7.58 -23.38
CA LEU A 212 -19.21 -7.92 -22.67
C LEU A 212 -20.35 -6.92 -23.01
N PRO A 213 -21.61 -7.38 -23.10
CA PRO A 213 -22.74 -6.52 -23.45
C PRO A 213 -22.88 -5.30 -22.53
N VAL A 214 -23.39 -4.20 -23.09
CA VAL A 214 -23.53 -2.92 -22.36
C VAL A 214 -24.32 -3.05 -21.06
N TRP A 215 -25.33 -3.93 -21.00
CA TRP A 215 -26.09 -4.14 -19.76
C TRP A 215 -25.22 -4.71 -18.63
N TRP A 216 -24.27 -5.59 -18.96
CA TRP A 216 -23.31 -6.15 -18.01
C TRP A 216 -22.34 -5.08 -17.52
N GLN A 217 -21.91 -4.18 -18.42
CA GLN A 217 -21.05 -3.06 -18.06
C GLN A 217 -21.74 -2.10 -17.11
N LYS A 218 -23.01 -1.77 -17.38
CA LYS A 218 -23.83 -0.95 -16.48
C LYS A 218 -24.02 -1.58 -15.11
N PHE A 219 -24.28 -2.88 -15.08
CA PHE A 219 -24.36 -3.64 -13.83
C PHE A 219 -23.04 -3.64 -13.07
N SER A 220 -21.91 -3.76 -13.77
CA SER A 220 -20.57 -3.73 -13.17
C SER A 220 -20.22 -2.35 -12.59
N VAL A 221 -20.64 -1.24 -13.24
CA VAL A 221 -20.49 0.12 -12.68
C VAL A 221 -21.31 0.27 -11.40
N MET A 222 -22.55 -0.22 -11.40
CA MET A 222 -23.39 -0.23 -10.21
C MET A 222 -22.74 -1.04 -9.07
N GLY A 223 -22.27 -2.25 -9.35
CA GLY A 223 -21.55 -3.07 -8.38
C GLY A 223 -20.33 -2.36 -7.81
N THR A 224 -19.58 -1.64 -8.66
CA THR A 224 -18.45 -0.80 -8.22
C THR A 224 -18.91 0.27 -7.24
N PHE A 225 -19.98 1.01 -7.53
CA PHE A 225 -20.50 2.03 -6.59
C PHE A 225 -20.97 1.43 -5.27
N ILE A 226 -21.63 0.26 -5.28
CA ILE A 226 -22.07 -0.41 -4.05
C ILE A 226 -20.87 -0.85 -3.21
N ILE A 227 -19.85 -1.45 -3.84
CA ILE A 227 -18.67 -1.93 -3.13
C ILE A 227 -17.81 -0.76 -2.63
N GLU A 228 -17.79 0.37 -3.33
CA GLU A 228 -16.95 1.51 -2.95
C GLU A 228 -17.65 2.53 -2.03
N ILE A 229 -18.98 2.66 -2.01
CA ILE A 229 -19.67 3.72 -1.23
C ILE A 229 -20.38 3.18 0.02
N PRO A 230 -21.44 2.34 -0.06
CA PRO A 230 -22.12 1.85 1.13
C PRO A 230 -21.39 0.70 1.84
N VAL A 231 -20.73 -0.23 1.11
CA VAL A 231 -20.05 -1.38 1.74
C VAL A 231 -18.94 -0.98 2.72
N PRO A 232 -18.13 0.08 2.50
CA PRO A 232 -17.13 0.51 3.48
C PRO A 232 -17.70 0.88 4.85
N LEU A 233 -18.97 1.29 4.95
CA LEU A 233 -19.62 1.54 6.24
C LEU A 233 -19.71 0.25 7.08
N LEU A 234 -19.82 -0.91 6.42
CA LEU A 234 -19.87 -2.22 7.09
C LEU A 234 -18.53 -2.61 7.73
N PHE A 235 -17.42 -1.95 7.39
CA PHE A 235 -16.12 -2.25 7.99
C PHE A 235 -16.11 -2.06 9.50
N PHE A 236 -16.86 -1.07 9.99
CA PHE A 236 -17.01 -0.77 11.42
C PHE A 236 -18.18 -1.52 12.08
N SER A 237 -18.85 -2.41 11.36
CA SER A 237 -19.96 -3.17 11.93
C SER A 237 -19.48 -4.10 13.06
N PRO A 238 -20.19 -4.13 14.21
CA PRO A 238 -19.89 -5.08 15.28
C PRO A 238 -20.20 -6.52 14.85
N LEU A 239 -21.09 -6.71 13.87
CA LEU A 239 -21.47 -8.04 13.37
C LEU A 239 -20.36 -8.62 12.50
N ARG A 240 -19.80 -9.75 12.94
CA ARG A 240 -18.71 -10.46 12.27
C ARG A 240 -19.03 -10.78 10.82
N LYS A 241 -20.24 -11.29 10.53
CA LYS A 241 -20.63 -11.73 9.20
C LYS A 241 -20.73 -10.60 8.18
N LEU A 242 -21.25 -9.43 8.59
CA LEU A 242 -21.29 -8.23 7.73
C LEU A 242 -19.88 -7.78 7.34
N ARG A 243 -18.96 -7.77 8.31
CA ARG A 243 -17.57 -7.40 8.07
C ARG A 243 -16.85 -8.40 7.16
N LEU A 244 -17.11 -9.71 7.30
CA LEU A 244 -16.60 -10.74 6.39
C LEU A 244 -17.19 -10.62 4.99
N GLY A 245 -18.49 -10.36 4.85
CA GLY A 245 -19.12 -10.11 3.55
C GLY A 245 -18.49 -8.90 2.86
N ALA A 246 -18.27 -7.81 3.60
CA ALA A 246 -17.56 -6.64 3.11
C ALA A 246 -16.12 -6.98 2.67
N PHE A 247 -15.39 -7.79 3.44
CA PHE A 247 -14.06 -8.31 3.06
C PHE A 247 -14.09 -9.04 1.71
N TYR A 248 -14.99 -10.00 1.52
CA TYR A 248 -15.08 -10.77 0.28
C TYR A 248 -15.46 -9.91 -0.93
N LEU A 249 -16.36 -8.94 -0.75
CA LEU A 249 -16.71 -7.99 -1.80
C LEU A 249 -15.52 -7.11 -2.21
N GLN A 250 -14.73 -6.64 -1.25
CA GLN A 250 -13.52 -5.87 -1.55
C GLN A 250 -12.48 -6.71 -2.26
N VAL A 251 -12.21 -7.93 -1.78
CA VAL A 251 -11.27 -8.86 -2.42
C VAL A 251 -11.71 -9.19 -3.84
N LEU A 252 -12.99 -9.47 -4.06
CA LEU A 252 -13.55 -9.71 -5.39
C LEU A 252 -13.27 -8.53 -6.33
N LEU A 253 -13.58 -7.30 -5.89
CA LEU A 253 -13.33 -6.10 -6.68
C LEU A 253 -11.84 -5.96 -7.04
N GLN A 254 -10.93 -6.09 -6.06
CA GLN A 254 -9.49 -5.95 -6.30
C GLN A 254 -8.95 -7.04 -7.24
N VAL A 255 -9.42 -8.29 -7.11
CA VAL A 255 -9.02 -9.39 -7.99
C VAL A 255 -9.48 -9.14 -9.43
N LEU A 256 -10.72 -8.69 -9.63
CA LEU A 256 -11.22 -8.34 -10.97
C LEU A 256 -10.42 -7.19 -11.60
N ILE A 257 -10.01 -6.20 -10.79
CA ILE A 257 -9.13 -5.12 -11.25
C ILE A 257 -7.76 -5.66 -11.66
N ILE A 258 -7.12 -6.53 -10.84
CA ILE A 258 -5.82 -7.15 -11.18
C ILE A 258 -5.90 -7.97 -12.47
N VAL A 259 -6.98 -8.74 -12.64
CA VAL A 259 -7.17 -9.60 -13.81
C VAL A 259 -7.28 -8.74 -15.07
N THR A 260 -7.96 -7.60 -15.00
CA THR A 260 -8.25 -6.76 -16.17
C THR A 260 -7.25 -5.63 -16.40
N GLY A 261 -6.41 -5.27 -15.42
CA GLY A 261 -5.51 -4.13 -15.50
C GLY A 261 -4.28 -4.26 -14.62
N ASN A 262 -3.17 -3.69 -15.08
CA ASN A 262 -1.95 -3.63 -14.29
C ASN A 262 -1.90 -2.32 -13.49
N TYR A 263 -2.29 -2.39 -12.22
CA TYR A 263 -2.12 -1.31 -11.24
C TYR A 263 -1.00 -1.65 -10.24
N ASN A 264 0.07 -2.26 -10.76
CA ASN A 264 1.34 -2.39 -10.06
C ASN A 264 1.16 -3.02 -8.68
N PHE A 265 1.51 -2.34 -7.59
CA PHE A 265 1.30 -2.86 -6.22
C PHE A 265 0.09 -2.24 -5.51
N PHE A 266 -0.70 -1.40 -6.18
CA PHE A 266 -1.87 -0.72 -5.60
C PHE A 266 -2.95 -1.71 -5.13
N ASN A 267 -3.37 -2.63 -6.00
CA ASN A 267 -4.39 -3.61 -5.62
C ASN A 267 -3.88 -4.56 -4.52
N LEU A 268 -2.58 -4.89 -4.53
CA LEU A 268 -1.97 -5.71 -3.48
C LEU A 268 -1.97 -4.99 -2.12
N LEU A 269 -1.71 -3.67 -2.11
CA LEU A 269 -1.88 -2.84 -0.92
C LEU A 269 -3.32 -2.88 -0.42
N THR A 270 -4.30 -2.67 -1.29
CA THR A 270 -5.72 -2.71 -0.90
C THR A 270 -6.13 -4.08 -0.36
N LEU A 271 -5.65 -5.18 -0.96
CA LEU A 271 -5.86 -6.54 -0.45
C LEU A 271 -5.21 -6.75 0.92
N ALA A 272 -4.00 -6.22 1.14
CA ALA A 272 -3.35 -6.26 2.45
C ALA A 272 -4.16 -5.49 3.51
N LEU A 273 -4.66 -4.29 3.16
CA LEU A 273 -5.53 -3.49 4.03
C LEU A 273 -6.84 -4.24 4.38
N CYS A 274 -7.40 -5.02 3.45
CA CYS A 274 -8.60 -5.84 3.69
C CYS A 274 -8.40 -6.85 4.83
N LEU A 275 -7.17 -7.29 5.12
CA LEU A 275 -6.89 -8.18 6.27
C LEU A 275 -7.29 -7.56 7.62
N SER A 276 -7.42 -6.23 7.72
CA SER A 276 -7.95 -5.54 8.90
C SER A 276 -9.42 -5.85 9.24
N LEU A 277 -10.13 -6.51 8.32
CA LEU A 277 -11.52 -6.92 8.49
C LEU A 277 -11.65 -8.35 9.07
N LEU A 278 -10.57 -9.13 9.03
CA LEU A 278 -10.55 -10.53 9.47
C LEU A 278 -10.31 -10.69 10.97
N ASP A 279 -10.61 -11.88 11.47
CA ASP A 279 -10.28 -12.34 12.82
C ASP A 279 -9.57 -13.70 12.80
N ASP A 280 -8.91 -14.05 13.90
CA ASP A 280 -8.12 -15.29 14.06
C ASP A 280 -8.97 -16.53 13.83
N GLN A 281 -10.24 -16.49 14.24
CA GLN A 281 -11.20 -17.56 13.98
C GLN A 281 -11.37 -17.82 12.47
N HIS A 282 -11.43 -16.78 11.65
CA HIS A 282 -11.58 -16.93 10.20
C HIS A 282 -10.27 -17.42 9.54
N VAL A 283 -9.13 -16.91 9.99
CA VAL A 283 -7.84 -17.37 9.47
C VAL A 283 -7.57 -18.83 9.86
N ASN A 284 -7.91 -19.25 11.09
CA ASN A 284 -7.82 -20.65 11.50
C ASN A 284 -8.75 -21.56 10.70
N PHE A 285 -9.95 -21.08 10.36
CA PHE A 285 -10.86 -21.78 9.47
C PHE A 285 -10.23 -22.01 8.08
N TRP A 286 -9.59 -21.00 7.48
CA TRP A 286 -8.86 -21.16 6.22
C TRP A 286 -7.69 -22.14 6.34
N LEU A 287 -6.97 -22.11 7.46
CA LEU A 287 -5.88 -23.04 7.75
C LEU A 287 -6.35 -24.47 8.13
N ARG A 288 -7.67 -24.73 8.09
CA ARG A 288 -8.30 -25.99 8.50
C ARG A 288 -7.87 -26.47 9.89
N LYS A 289 -7.53 -25.54 10.80
CA LYS A 289 -7.23 -25.88 12.19
C LYS A 289 -8.54 -25.97 12.96
N THR A 290 -8.85 -27.15 13.48
CA THR A 290 -10.05 -27.38 14.29
C THR A 290 -9.96 -26.58 15.57
N GLN A 291 -10.75 -25.52 15.68
CA GLN A 291 -10.89 -24.76 16.91
C GLN A 291 -12.18 -25.22 17.60
N LYS A 292 -12.07 -25.64 18.86
CA LYS A 292 -13.21 -26.05 19.69
C LYS A 292 -13.98 -24.78 20.05
N THR A 293 -15.01 -24.44 19.28
CA THR A 293 -15.88 -23.29 19.60
C THR A 293 -16.88 -23.72 20.67
N SER A 294 -16.67 -23.28 21.91
CA SER A 294 -17.68 -23.32 22.98
C SER A 294 -18.64 -22.15 22.78
N ASN A 295 -19.60 -22.28 21.86
CA ASN A 295 -20.59 -21.23 21.66
C ASN A 295 -21.74 -21.44 22.64
N GLU A 296 -21.61 -20.90 23.86
CA GLU A 296 -22.69 -20.70 24.83
C GLU A 296 -23.46 -19.38 24.55
N ASP A 297 -23.60 -18.99 23.28
CA ASP A 297 -24.45 -17.86 22.93
C ASP A 297 -25.92 -18.27 23.04
N SER A 298 -26.73 -17.47 23.72
CA SER A 298 -28.18 -17.69 23.76
C SER A 298 -28.73 -17.76 22.32
N ARG A 299 -29.55 -18.78 22.02
CA ARG A 299 -30.13 -19.00 20.68
C ARG A 299 -30.86 -17.76 20.16
N LEU A 300 -31.44 -16.97 21.06
CA LEU A 300 -32.14 -15.72 20.76
C LEU A 300 -31.21 -14.65 20.21
N TRP A 301 -30.04 -14.43 20.84
CA TRP A 301 -29.07 -13.45 20.37
C TRP A 301 -28.53 -13.78 18.99
N SER A 302 -28.27 -15.07 18.74
CA SER A 302 -27.85 -15.57 17.43
C SER A 302 -28.91 -15.32 16.33
N TRP A 303 -30.19 -15.54 16.65
CA TRP A 303 -31.31 -15.25 15.74
C TRP A 303 -31.46 -13.76 15.47
N LEU A 304 -31.34 -12.91 16.50
CA LEU A 304 -31.38 -11.45 16.35
C LEU A 304 -30.25 -10.93 15.46
N CYS A 305 -29.01 -11.41 15.66
CA CYS A 305 -27.88 -11.05 14.80
C CYS A 305 -28.11 -11.49 13.35
N TYR A 306 -28.71 -12.66 13.12
CA TYR A 306 -29.02 -13.14 11.77
C TYR A 306 -30.12 -12.32 11.09
N LEU A 307 -31.19 -11.95 11.82
CA LEU A 307 -32.23 -11.07 11.29
C LEU A 307 -31.68 -9.68 10.94
N LEU A 308 -30.81 -9.12 11.78
CA LEU A 308 -30.16 -7.84 11.52
C LEU A 308 -29.23 -7.91 10.30
N GLU A 309 -28.46 -8.99 10.15
CA GLU A 309 -27.65 -9.25 8.96
C GLU A 309 -28.51 -9.28 7.69
N LEU A 310 -29.59 -10.06 7.70
CA LEU A 310 -30.51 -10.17 6.57
C LEU A 310 -31.16 -8.82 6.23
N ALA A 311 -31.53 -8.05 7.25
CA ALA A 311 -32.10 -6.72 7.09
C ALA A 311 -31.10 -5.75 6.42
N VAL A 312 -29.83 -5.75 6.84
CA VAL A 312 -28.79 -4.87 6.25
C VAL A 312 -28.55 -5.23 4.79
N TRP A 313 -28.39 -6.51 4.46
CA TRP A 313 -28.21 -6.93 3.06
C TRP A 313 -29.45 -6.64 2.21
N SER A 314 -30.65 -6.89 2.75
CA SER A 314 -31.90 -6.57 2.05
C SER A 314 -32.04 -5.07 1.81
N LEU A 315 -31.65 -4.22 2.76
CA LEU A 315 -31.65 -2.77 2.61
C LEU A 315 -30.64 -2.31 1.55
N LEU A 316 -29.44 -2.90 1.50
CA LEU A 316 -28.46 -2.60 0.46
C LEU A 316 -28.95 -2.99 -0.94
N VAL A 317 -29.57 -4.17 -1.06
CA VAL A 317 -30.15 -4.63 -2.34
C VAL A 317 -31.33 -3.73 -2.74
N PHE A 318 -32.25 -3.47 -1.83
CA PHE A 318 -33.40 -2.58 -2.06
C PHE A 318 -32.95 -1.16 -2.44
N GLY A 319 -32.01 -0.59 -1.67
CA GLY A 319 -31.43 0.71 -1.96
C GLY A 319 -30.74 0.75 -3.33
N SER A 320 -30.06 -0.32 -3.72
CA SER A 320 -29.46 -0.44 -5.06
C SER A 320 -30.53 -0.44 -6.16
N ILE A 321 -31.63 -1.18 -5.96
CA ILE A 321 -32.76 -1.21 -6.91
C ILE A 321 -33.37 0.17 -7.06
N VAL A 322 -33.59 0.89 -5.96
CA VAL A 322 -34.19 2.23 -5.96
C VAL A 322 -33.24 3.28 -6.54
N CYS A 323 -31.96 3.30 -6.13
CA CYS A 323 -30.99 4.30 -6.58
C CYS A 323 -30.63 4.17 -8.07
N PHE A 324 -30.71 2.96 -8.63
CA PHE A 324 -30.30 2.66 -10.00
C PHE A 324 -31.44 2.19 -10.93
N ASP A 325 -32.70 2.35 -10.49
CA ASP A 325 -33.93 2.02 -11.25
C ASP A 325 -33.79 0.72 -12.05
N LEU A 326 -33.50 -0.36 -11.31
CA LEU A 326 -33.26 -1.68 -11.88
C LEU A 326 -34.57 -2.29 -12.38
N GLN A 327 -34.74 -2.33 -13.70
CA GLN A 327 -35.89 -2.95 -14.35
C GLN A 327 -35.46 -4.21 -15.10
N TYR A 328 -36.17 -5.31 -14.88
CA TYR A 328 -35.94 -6.58 -15.59
C TYR A 328 -36.79 -6.62 -16.85
N GLY A 329 -36.15 -6.58 -18.02
CA GLY A 329 -36.83 -6.70 -19.30
C GLY A 329 -37.15 -8.15 -19.65
N THR A 330 -38.34 -8.62 -19.29
CA THR A 330 -38.81 -10.01 -19.51
C THR A 330 -38.75 -10.48 -20.97
N MET A 331 -38.84 -9.55 -21.93
CA MET A 331 -38.85 -9.86 -23.38
C MET A 331 -37.47 -10.13 -23.99
N LYS A 332 -36.38 -9.63 -23.39
CA LYS A 332 -35.01 -9.74 -23.97
C LYS A 332 -33.96 -10.31 -23.00
N ASN A 333 -34.35 -10.67 -21.77
CA ASN A 333 -33.43 -11.01 -20.68
C ASN A 333 -32.34 -9.94 -20.46
N VAL A 334 -32.69 -8.67 -20.65
CA VAL A 334 -31.76 -7.54 -20.47
C VAL A 334 -32.15 -6.77 -19.21
N ILE A 335 -31.16 -6.47 -18.38
CA ILE A 335 -31.30 -5.61 -17.21
C ILE A 335 -31.09 -4.16 -17.67
N THR A 336 -32.10 -3.32 -17.54
CA THR A 336 -31.97 -1.87 -17.77
C THR A 336 -31.75 -1.17 -16.44
N SER A 337 -30.67 -0.38 -16.35
CA SER A 337 -30.35 0.44 -15.18
C SER A 337 -30.08 1.89 -15.57
N ARG A 338 -30.49 2.81 -14.69
CA ARG A 338 -30.33 4.26 -14.83
C ARG A 338 -30.18 4.90 -13.44
N THR A 339 -29.34 5.92 -13.31
CA THR A 339 -29.24 6.64 -12.03
C THR A 339 -30.55 7.39 -11.75
N ALA A 340 -31.25 7.02 -10.68
CA ALA A 340 -32.54 7.59 -10.29
C ALA A 340 -32.42 8.85 -9.42
N PHE A 341 -31.20 9.24 -9.03
CA PHE A 341 -30.92 10.41 -8.21
C PHE A 341 -30.15 11.49 -9.00
N THR A 342 -30.27 12.74 -8.55
CA THR A 342 -29.59 13.89 -9.15
C THR A 342 -28.27 14.19 -8.45
N TYR A 343 -27.42 14.99 -9.09
CA TYR A 343 -26.20 15.52 -8.46
C TYR A 343 -26.50 16.26 -7.15
N HIS A 344 -27.59 17.04 -7.09
CA HIS A 344 -28.00 17.75 -5.89
C HIS A 344 -28.38 16.79 -4.76
N HIS A 345 -29.17 15.75 -5.05
CA HIS A 345 -29.51 14.72 -4.07
C HIS A 345 -28.26 14.00 -3.54
N PHE A 346 -27.32 13.67 -4.43
CA PHE A 346 -26.06 13.04 -4.02
C PHE A 346 -25.19 13.96 -3.15
N ASN A 347 -25.07 15.23 -3.51
CA ASN A 347 -24.31 16.19 -2.70
C ASN A 347 -24.95 16.41 -1.32
N GLN A 348 -26.28 16.44 -1.25
CA GLN A 348 -27.01 16.48 0.02
C GLN A 348 -26.76 15.21 0.84
N PHE A 349 -26.80 14.03 0.22
CA PHE A 349 -26.43 12.77 0.85
C PHE A 349 -25.00 12.82 1.42
N LEU A 350 -24.02 13.34 0.67
CA LEU A 350 -22.64 13.49 1.16
C LEU A 350 -22.57 14.40 2.39
N LYS A 351 -23.26 15.55 2.36
CA LYS A 351 -23.34 16.44 3.53
C LYS A 351 -23.96 15.74 4.74
N THR A 352 -24.98 14.92 4.53
CA THR A 352 -25.64 14.16 5.59
C THR A 352 -24.78 13.01 6.12
N VAL A 353 -23.98 12.35 5.28
CA VAL A 353 -23.25 11.12 5.65
C VAL A 353 -21.82 11.38 6.14
N THR A 354 -21.16 12.45 5.68
CA THR A 354 -19.75 12.71 6.01
C THR A 354 -19.51 12.84 7.52
N ILE A 355 -20.31 13.66 8.21
CA ILE A 355 -20.19 13.87 9.66
C ILE A 355 -20.52 12.58 10.45
N PRO A 356 -21.63 11.87 10.19
CA PRO A 356 -21.87 10.56 10.79
C PRO A 356 -20.75 9.53 10.56
N CYS A 357 -20.10 9.52 9.39
CA CYS A 357 -18.95 8.63 9.16
C CYS A 357 -17.80 8.92 10.11
N ILE A 358 -17.51 10.21 10.37
CA ILE A 358 -16.51 10.61 11.35
C ILE A 358 -16.91 10.11 12.74
N TRP A 359 -18.17 10.29 13.14
CA TRP A 359 -18.67 9.81 14.43
C TRP A 359 -18.67 8.29 14.56
N ILE A 360 -18.99 7.54 13.50
CA ILE A 360 -18.84 6.08 13.48
C ILE A 360 -17.37 5.72 13.69
N GLY A 361 -16.44 6.44 13.04
CA GLY A 361 -15.01 6.30 13.27
C GLY A 361 -14.62 6.54 14.73
N VAL A 362 -15.05 7.67 15.31
CA VAL A 362 -14.81 8.03 16.71
C VAL A 362 -15.36 6.96 17.66
N LEU A 363 -16.63 6.59 17.53
CA LEU A 363 -17.29 5.59 18.39
C LEU A 363 -16.62 4.21 18.26
N SER A 364 -16.24 3.82 17.05
CA SER A 364 -15.55 2.55 16.83
C SER A 364 -14.15 2.56 17.44
N LEU A 365 -13.41 3.67 17.34
CA LEU A 365 -12.08 3.80 17.91
C LEU A 365 -12.13 3.84 19.43
N THR A 366 -13.05 4.62 20.02
CA THR A 366 -13.20 4.72 21.47
C THR A 366 -13.57 3.36 22.07
N TRP A 367 -14.43 2.59 21.40
CA TRP A 367 -14.76 1.23 21.81
C TRP A 367 -13.51 0.32 21.87
N GLU A 368 -12.66 0.35 20.84
CA GLU A 368 -11.41 -0.43 20.83
C GLU A 368 -10.42 0.06 21.90
N MET A 369 -10.31 1.39 22.10
CA MET A 369 -9.45 1.97 23.13
C MET A 369 -9.89 1.58 24.55
N VAL A 370 -11.18 1.65 24.86
CA VAL A 370 -11.75 1.26 26.17
C VAL A 370 -11.61 -0.24 26.39
N THR A 371 -11.88 -1.05 25.36
CA THR A 371 -11.71 -2.51 25.44
C THR A 371 -10.24 -2.88 25.70
N ALA A 372 -9.29 -2.23 25.03
CA ALA A 372 -7.86 -2.44 25.25
C ALA A 372 -7.43 -1.97 26.66
N MET A 373 -7.94 -0.83 27.12
CA MET A 373 -7.68 -0.31 28.47
C MET A 373 -8.14 -1.29 29.55
N PHE A 374 -9.36 -1.82 29.42
CA PHE A 374 -9.91 -2.80 30.36
C PHE A 374 -9.06 -4.07 30.39
N ARG A 375 -8.61 -4.56 29.23
CA ARG A 375 -7.72 -5.73 29.13
C ARG A 375 -6.37 -5.48 29.79
N CYS A 376 -5.76 -4.31 29.60
CA CYS A 376 -4.53 -3.92 30.30
C CYS A 376 -4.74 -3.91 31.82
N ALA A 377 -5.89 -3.42 32.29
CA ALA A 377 -6.21 -3.38 33.72
C ALA A 377 -6.42 -4.78 34.31
N CYS A 378 -6.91 -5.76 33.54
CA CYS A 378 -7.12 -7.13 33.98
C CYS A 378 -5.84 -7.99 34.04
N ILE A 379 -4.67 -7.48 33.65
CA ILE A 379 -3.40 -8.23 33.73
C ILE A 379 -2.97 -8.41 35.20
N THR A 380 -2.51 -9.61 35.54
CA THR A 380 -1.93 -9.95 36.84
C THR A 380 -0.48 -9.44 36.96
N GLY A 381 -0.18 -8.78 38.08
CA GLY A 381 1.15 -8.24 38.40
C GLY A 381 1.26 -6.74 38.12
N PHE A 382 1.77 -5.99 39.10
CA PHE A 382 1.85 -4.53 39.07
C PHE A 382 2.73 -4.00 37.92
N LEU A 383 3.95 -4.53 37.77
CA LEU A 383 4.90 -4.07 36.74
C LEU A 383 4.38 -4.28 35.31
N ARG A 384 3.75 -5.43 35.05
CA ARG A 384 3.16 -5.74 33.73
C ARG A 384 1.95 -4.86 33.45
N ARG A 385 1.10 -4.61 34.46
CA ARG A 385 -0.03 -3.69 34.35
C ARG A 385 0.46 -2.27 34.05
N PHE A 386 1.42 -1.76 34.81
CA PHE A 386 1.99 -0.42 34.60
C PHE A 386 2.60 -0.27 33.19
N CYS A 387 3.47 -1.19 32.79
CA CYS A 387 4.07 -1.17 31.45
C CYS A 387 3.01 -1.28 30.34
N GLY A 388 2.00 -2.15 30.52
CA GLY A 388 0.89 -2.31 29.59
C GLY A 388 0.06 -1.04 29.45
N THR A 389 -0.24 -0.35 30.56
CA THR A 389 -0.95 0.93 30.56
C THR A 389 -0.12 2.02 29.88
N VAL A 390 1.17 2.15 30.17
CA VAL A 390 2.06 3.13 29.50
C VAL A 390 2.09 2.90 27.99
N GLN A 391 2.27 1.65 27.56
CA GLN A 391 2.23 1.30 26.13
C GLN A 391 0.87 1.62 25.50
N TRP A 392 -0.23 1.25 26.16
CA TRP A 392 -1.57 1.57 25.70
C TRP A 392 -1.78 3.08 25.56
N THR A 393 -1.34 3.88 26.53
CA THR A 393 -1.46 5.34 26.48
C THR A 393 -0.68 5.92 25.31
N LEU A 394 0.57 5.49 25.11
CA LEU A 394 1.42 5.97 24.01
C LEU A 394 0.84 5.61 22.63
N PHE A 395 0.52 4.34 22.40
CA PHE A 395 -0.03 3.88 21.11
C PHE A 395 -1.47 4.35 20.89
N GLY A 396 -2.26 4.51 21.95
CA GLY A 396 -3.58 5.10 21.93
C GLY A 396 -3.54 6.57 21.53
N ALA A 397 -2.62 7.36 22.12
CA ALA A 397 -2.41 8.76 21.76
C ALA A 397 -1.92 8.91 20.32
N ALA A 398 -0.94 8.10 19.89
CA ALA A 398 -0.47 8.08 18.50
C ALA A 398 -1.60 7.73 17.52
N THR A 399 -2.47 6.78 17.89
CA THR A 399 -3.64 6.40 17.09
C THR A 399 -4.67 7.52 16.98
N ALA A 400 -4.99 8.17 18.10
CA ALA A 400 -5.90 9.31 18.12
C ALA A 400 -5.36 10.48 17.28
N ALA A 401 -4.06 10.77 17.37
CA ALA A 401 -3.40 11.80 16.57
C ALA A 401 -3.46 11.48 15.07
N MET A 402 -3.11 10.25 14.68
CA MET A 402 -3.18 9.80 13.27
C MET A 402 -4.61 9.85 12.72
N PHE A 403 -5.59 9.40 13.50
CA PHE A 403 -7.00 9.50 13.12
C PHE A 403 -7.41 10.96 12.93
N THR A 404 -7.05 11.85 13.86
CA THR A 404 -7.40 13.27 13.84
C THR A 404 -6.82 13.98 12.61
N VAL A 405 -5.52 13.82 12.35
CA VAL A 405 -4.87 14.38 11.15
C VAL A 405 -5.52 13.84 9.88
N SER A 406 -5.94 12.56 9.89
CA SER A 406 -6.55 11.95 8.72
C SER A 406 -7.94 12.47 8.33
N LEU A 407 -8.60 13.20 9.24
CA LEU A 407 -9.88 13.84 8.96
C LEU A 407 -9.75 14.97 7.93
N VAL A 408 -8.59 15.62 7.82
CA VAL A 408 -8.36 16.70 6.85
C VAL A 408 -8.51 16.20 5.41
N PRO A 409 -7.72 15.23 4.92
CA PRO A 409 -7.89 14.74 3.56
C PRO A 409 -9.18 13.96 3.33
N PHE A 410 -9.80 13.38 4.38
CA PHE A 410 -11.11 12.74 4.28
C PHE A 410 -12.22 13.77 4.00
N THR A 411 -12.18 14.93 4.67
CA THR A 411 -13.18 15.97 4.49
C THR A 411 -13.01 16.77 3.20
N TYR A 412 -11.91 16.66 2.45
CA TYR A 412 -11.80 17.25 1.11
C TYR A 412 -12.87 16.75 0.13
N ILE A 413 -13.51 15.62 0.43
CA ILE A 413 -14.64 15.09 -0.34
C ILE A 413 -15.83 16.07 -0.32
N GLU A 414 -16.02 16.81 0.78
CA GLU A 414 -17.12 17.75 0.98
C GLU A 414 -16.61 19.05 1.64
N TYR A 415 -16.59 20.12 0.86
CA TYR A 415 -15.93 21.38 1.23
C TYR A 415 -16.47 22.00 2.55
N ASP A 416 -17.78 21.94 2.79
CA ASP A 416 -18.36 22.56 4.00
C ASP A 416 -17.89 21.84 5.28
N SER A 417 -17.70 20.52 5.22
CA SER A 417 -17.19 19.71 6.33
C SER A 417 -15.73 20.04 6.62
N ASN A 418 -14.91 20.28 5.58
CA ASN A 418 -13.51 20.65 5.76
C ASN A 418 -13.34 22.03 6.39
N THR A 419 -14.20 23.00 6.03
CA THR A 419 -14.17 24.35 6.63
C THR A 419 -14.58 24.32 8.11
N ARG A 420 -15.51 23.42 8.48
CA ARG A 420 -15.95 23.19 9.87
C ARG A 420 -14.96 22.46 10.76
N LEU A 421 -13.90 21.84 10.21
CA LEU A 421 -12.86 21.22 11.02
C LEU A 421 -12.14 22.27 11.87
N TRP A 422 -11.80 21.89 13.11
CA TRP A 422 -11.07 22.75 14.03
C TRP A 422 -9.73 23.20 13.41
N PRO A 423 -9.44 24.51 13.31
CA PRO A 423 -8.18 25.02 12.76
C PRO A 423 -6.90 24.32 13.24
N ALA A 424 -6.82 23.93 14.51
CA ALA A 424 -5.67 23.21 15.07
C ALA A 424 -5.40 21.88 14.35
N VAL A 425 -6.45 21.17 13.91
CA VAL A 425 -6.31 19.91 13.16
C VAL A 425 -5.71 20.16 11.76
N ARG A 426 -6.08 21.27 11.12
CA ARG A 426 -5.51 21.68 9.82
C ARG A 426 -4.05 22.10 9.96
N GLN A 427 -3.70 22.82 11.02
CA GLN A 427 -2.32 23.18 11.33
C GLN A 427 -1.48 21.93 11.60
N ALA A 428 -1.98 20.98 12.40
CA ALA A 428 -1.32 19.71 12.64
C ALA A 428 -1.09 18.90 11.34
N TYR A 429 -2.08 18.87 10.44
CA TYR A 429 -1.92 18.27 9.12
C TYR A 429 -0.81 18.94 8.30
N ASN A 430 -0.80 20.27 8.22
CA ASN A 430 0.22 21.01 7.46
C ASN A 430 1.65 20.77 7.97
N LEU A 431 1.82 20.54 9.28
CA LEU A 431 3.12 20.21 9.87
C LEU A 431 3.63 18.83 9.45
N VAL A 432 2.73 17.88 9.20
CA VAL A 432 3.09 16.48 8.91
C VAL A 432 2.93 16.08 7.44
N ASP A 433 2.30 16.93 6.61
CA ASP A 433 2.04 16.67 5.18
C ASP A 433 3.31 16.32 4.39
N ARG A 434 4.45 16.94 4.74
CA ARG A 434 5.77 16.65 4.14
C ARG A 434 6.25 15.21 4.32
N TYR A 435 5.76 14.51 5.34
CA TYR A 435 6.10 13.12 5.60
C TYR A 435 5.10 12.15 4.95
N GLN A 436 4.06 12.66 4.26
CA GLN A 436 3.03 11.86 3.59
C GLN A 436 2.36 10.84 4.52
N LEU A 437 2.17 11.21 5.80
CA LEU A 437 1.56 10.34 6.80
C LEU A 437 0.10 10.05 6.51
N VAL A 438 -0.60 11.02 5.91
CA VAL A 438 -2.00 10.88 5.51
C VAL A 438 -2.23 11.57 4.17
N ASN A 439 -2.93 10.91 3.24
CA ASN A 439 -3.16 11.39 1.88
C ASN A 439 -4.64 11.35 1.47
N SER A 440 -4.94 12.01 0.35
CA SER A 440 -6.24 11.95 -0.33
C SER A 440 -6.24 10.95 -1.49
N TYR A 441 -7.38 10.31 -1.71
CA TYR A 441 -7.54 9.24 -2.70
C TYR A 441 -8.66 9.55 -3.70
N GLY A 442 -8.46 9.18 -4.97
CA GLY A 442 -9.43 9.48 -6.03
C GLY A 442 -9.01 9.07 -7.44
N LEU A 443 -8.59 7.82 -7.62
CA LEU A 443 -8.23 7.28 -8.95
C LEU A 443 -9.44 7.28 -9.90
N PHE A 444 -9.19 7.60 -11.17
CA PHE A 444 -10.19 7.60 -12.25
C PHE A 444 -11.45 8.43 -11.98
N ARG A 445 -11.27 9.57 -11.29
CA ARG A 445 -12.33 10.54 -11.01
C ARG A 445 -13.16 10.88 -12.25
N ARG A 446 -12.51 11.15 -13.39
CA ARG A 446 -13.14 11.28 -14.71
C ARG A 446 -12.64 10.18 -15.62
N MET A 447 -13.54 9.60 -16.41
CA MET A 447 -13.16 8.62 -17.41
C MET A 447 -12.34 9.31 -18.52
N THR A 448 -11.18 8.77 -18.83
CA THR A 448 -10.30 9.25 -19.89
C THR A 448 -10.51 8.43 -21.17
N GLY A 449 -10.15 8.99 -22.32
CA GLY A 449 -10.23 8.29 -23.61
C GLY A 449 -11.65 7.97 -24.09
N VAL A 450 -12.66 8.77 -23.69
CA VAL A 450 -14.03 8.60 -24.22
C VAL A 450 -14.01 8.85 -25.72
N GLY A 451 -14.38 7.83 -26.51
CA GLY A 451 -14.29 7.89 -27.97
C GLY A 451 -12.91 7.53 -28.53
N GLY A 452 -12.08 6.85 -27.75
CA GLY A 452 -10.79 6.29 -28.17
C GLY A 452 -9.68 6.69 -27.21
N ARG A 453 -8.82 5.72 -26.88
CA ARG A 453 -7.66 5.92 -26.02
C ARG A 453 -6.60 6.74 -26.77
N PRO A 454 -6.25 7.97 -26.34
CA PRO A 454 -5.14 8.69 -26.95
C PRO A 454 -3.82 8.00 -26.59
N GLU A 455 -2.93 7.88 -27.57
CA GLU A 455 -1.57 7.42 -27.35
C GLU A 455 -0.53 8.14 -28.19
N VAL A 456 0.60 8.43 -27.56
CA VAL A 456 1.76 9.02 -28.21
C VAL A 456 2.66 7.92 -28.72
N VAL A 457 2.94 7.95 -30.03
CA VAL A 457 3.85 7.05 -30.73
C VAL A 457 5.07 7.84 -31.16
N ILE A 458 6.26 7.37 -30.76
CA ILE A 458 7.54 7.99 -31.12
C ILE A 458 8.09 7.27 -32.34
N GLU A 459 8.56 8.03 -33.32
CA GLU A 459 9.16 7.51 -34.54
C GLU A 459 10.57 8.08 -34.71
N GLY A 460 11.51 7.21 -35.08
CA GLY A 460 12.88 7.58 -35.44
C GLY A 460 13.12 7.43 -36.93
N SER A 461 14.09 8.18 -37.46
CA SER A 461 14.51 8.12 -38.86
C SER A 461 15.99 8.47 -39.01
N HIS A 462 16.66 7.86 -39.99
CA HIS A 462 18.04 8.22 -40.38
C HIS A 462 18.09 9.26 -41.49
N ASP A 463 17.06 9.32 -42.36
CA ASP A 463 17.02 10.17 -43.56
C ASP A 463 15.95 11.28 -43.52
N GLY A 464 15.05 11.24 -42.52
CA GLY A 464 13.89 12.13 -42.40
C GLY A 464 12.69 11.75 -43.28
N VAL A 465 12.80 10.68 -44.07
CA VAL A 465 11.78 10.22 -45.04
C VAL A 465 11.18 8.89 -44.61
N SER A 466 12.02 7.92 -44.25
CA SER A 466 11.62 6.61 -43.75
C SER A 466 11.55 6.62 -42.22
N TRP A 467 10.36 6.40 -41.68
CA TRP A 467 10.09 6.49 -40.25
C TRP A 467 9.77 5.14 -39.67
N THR A 468 10.42 4.81 -38.55
CA THR A 468 10.23 3.55 -37.83
C THR A 468 9.78 3.83 -36.41
N GLU A 469 8.72 3.16 -35.98
CA GLU A 469 8.18 3.31 -34.63
C GLU A 469 9.10 2.72 -33.57
N ILE A 470 9.27 3.43 -32.47
CA ILE A 470 9.97 2.96 -31.28
C ILE A 470 8.95 2.26 -30.38
N GLU A 471 9.02 0.93 -30.33
CA GLU A 471 8.12 0.11 -29.53
C GLU A 471 8.52 0.09 -28.04
N PHE A 472 7.53 0.33 -27.17
CA PHE A 472 7.69 0.25 -25.71
C PHE A 472 7.38 -1.16 -25.21
N MET A 473 8.00 -1.56 -24.10
CA MET A 473 7.78 -2.88 -23.48
C MET A 473 6.33 -3.11 -23.00
N TYR A 474 5.67 -2.09 -22.44
CA TYR A 474 4.46 -2.32 -21.64
C TYR A 474 3.23 -1.56 -22.12
N LYS A 475 3.36 -0.27 -22.46
CA LYS A 475 2.22 0.49 -22.99
C LYS A 475 1.75 -0.06 -24.34
N PRO A 476 0.48 0.12 -24.71
CA PRO A 476 0.00 -0.16 -26.06
C PRO A 476 0.81 0.57 -27.14
N GLY A 477 1.04 -0.11 -28.26
CA GLY A 477 1.76 0.41 -29.41
C GLY A 477 1.58 -0.50 -30.63
N ASN A 478 2.28 -1.64 -30.65
CA ASN A 478 2.14 -2.63 -31.72
C ASN A 478 0.70 -3.17 -31.78
N LEU A 479 0.08 -3.09 -32.96
CA LEU A 479 -1.33 -3.44 -33.15
C LEU A 479 -1.62 -4.93 -32.97
N SER A 480 -0.62 -5.78 -33.19
CA SER A 480 -0.75 -7.24 -33.11
C SER A 480 -0.30 -7.79 -31.76
N ALA A 481 0.36 -6.99 -30.94
CA ALA A 481 0.84 -7.43 -29.63
C ALA A 481 -0.32 -7.48 -28.63
N PRO A 482 -0.48 -8.59 -27.87
CA PRO A 482 -1.41 -8.63 -26.76
C PRO A 482 -0.97 -7.67 -25.65
N PRO A 483 -1.92 -7.06 -24.90
CA PRO A 483 -1.56 -6.32 -23.71
C PRO A 483 -0.82 -7.21 -22.69
N PRO A 484 0.22 -6.71 -21.98
CA PRO A 484 1.03 -7.55 -21.10
C PRO A 484 0.45 -7.72 -19.70
N VAL A 485 0.99 -8.68 -18.93
CA VAL A 485 0.76 -8.82 -17.49
C VAL A 485 2.08 -8.53 -16.77
N VAL A 486 2.13 -7.44 -16.02
CA VAL A 486 3.36 -6.89 -15.41
C VAL A 486 3.28 -6.71 -13.90
N THR A 487 2.08 -6.80 -13.31
CA THR A 487 1.87 -6.75 -11.86
C THR A 487 2.84 -7.69 -11.13
N PRO A 488 3.56 -7.25 -10.07
CA PRO A 488 3.41 -5.97 -9.36
C PRO A 488 4.42 -4.87 -9.76
N HIS A 489 5.12 -5.03 -10.88
CA HIS A 489 6.03 -4.00 -11.40
C HIS A 489 5.26 -2.72 -11.74
N GLN A 490 5.87 -1.56 -11.47
CA GLN A 490 5.37 -0.25 -11.87
C GLN A 490 6.23 0.37 -12.97
N PRO A 491 5.83 0.29 -14.26
CA PRO A 491 6.53 0.96 -15.36
C PRO A 491 6.28 2.48 -15.35
N ARG A 492 7.19 3.24 -14.73
CA ARG A 492 6.98 4.67 -14.44
C ARG A 492 6.99 5.52 -15.72
N LEU A 493 7.81 5.16 -16.71
CA LEU A 493 7.85 5.85 -17.99
C LEU A 493 6.57 5.63 -18.80
N ASP A 494 6.12 4.38 -18.95
CA ASP A 494 4.89 4.03 -19.67
C ASP A 494 3.65 4.71 -19.06
N TRP A 495 3.57 4.77 -17.72
CA TRP A 495 2.51 5.51 -17.04
C TRP A 495 2.57 7.01 -17.32
N GLN A 496 3.76 7.61 -17.29
CA GLN A 496 3.90 9.02 -17.65
C GLN A 496 3.57 9.29 -19.12
N MET A 497 3.91 8.37 -20.04
CA MET A 497 3.49 8.45 -21.44
C MET A 497 1.96 8.46 -21.59
N TRP A 498 1.25 7.63 -20.82
CA TRP A 498 -0.22 7.66 -20.78
C TRP A 498 -0.77 9.00 -20.31
N PHE A 499 -0.19 9.60 -19.26
CA PHE A 499 -0.57 10.95 -18.82
C PHE A 499 -0.25 12.02 -19.87
N ALA A 500 0.91 11.92 -20.53
CA ALA A 500 1.31 12.86 -21.58
C ALA A 500 0.35 12.83 -22.77
N ALA A 501 -0.18 11.66 -23.13
CA ALA A 501 -1.14 11.50 -24.22
C ALA A 501 -2.50 12.17 -23.96
N LEU A 502 -2.86 12.40 -22.69
CA LEU A 502 -4.10 13.09 -22.31
C LEU A 502 -4.00 14.61 -22.42
N GLY A 503 -2.79 15.16 -22.48
CA GLY A 503 -2.51 16.59 -22.49
C GLY A 503 -1.83 17.06 -23.77
N SER A 504 -1.35 18.29 -23.73
CA SER A 504 -0.43 18.82 -24.75
C SER A 504 1.01 18.55 -24.36
N GLN A 505 1.92 18.60 -25.34
CA GLN A 505 3.36 18.47 -25.13
C GLN A 505 3.89 19.33 -23.97
N ASN A 506 3.38 20.56 -23.83
CA ASN A 506 3.87 21.52 -22.84
C ASN A 506 3.63 21.08 -21.39
N GLN A 507 2.70 20.15 -21.16
CA GLN A 507 2.40 19.59 -19.84
C GLN A 507 3.37 18.47 -19.44
N ALA A 508 4.17 17.96 -20.37
CA ALA A 508 5.15 16.89 -20.13
C ALA A 508 6.59 17.34 -20.47
N PRO A 509 7.23 18.24 -19.69
CA PRO A 509 8.60 18.70 -19.93
C PRO A 509 9.62 17.58 -20.08
N TRP A 510 9.46 16.50 -19.30
CA TRP A 510 10.34 15.33 -19.32
C TRP A 510 10.35 14.61 -20.69
N PHE A 511 9.31 14.76 -21.51
CA PHE A 511 9.24 14.19 -22.86
C PHE A 511 10.30 14.81 -23.79
N THR A 512 10.58 16.10 -23.62
CA THR A 512 11.67 16.76 -24.38
C THR A 512 13.03 16.15 -24.01
N SER A 513 13.23 15.81 -22.73
CA SER A 513 14.43 15.10 -22.27
C SER A 513 14.51 13.69 -22.84
N LEU A 514 13.38 12.98 -22.97
CA LEU A 514 13.29 11.67 -23.60
C LEU A 514 13.74 11.73 -25.06
N VAL A 515 13.16 12.64 -25.86
CA VAL A 515 13.53 12.82 -27.28
C VAL A 515 15.01 13.14 -27.43
N HIS A 516 15.53 14.08 -26.63
CA HIS A 516 16.94 14.44 -26.64
C HIS A 516 17.85 13.25 -26.26
N SER A 517 17.47 12.46 -25.26
CA SER A 517 18.25 11.30 -24.81
C SER A 517 18.27 10.18 -25.85
N LEU A 518 17.17 9.99 -26.59
CA LEU A 518 17.11 9.02 -27.69
C LEU A 518 17.97 9.43 -28.88
N LEU A 519 17.98 10.72 -29.25
CA LEU A 519 18.89 11.25 -30.28
C LEU A 519 20.37 11.11 -29.90
N GLN A 520 20.67 11.14 -28.59
CA GLN A 520 22.03 10.98 -28.06
C GLN A 520 22.45 9.52 -27.79
N ASP A 521 21.61 8.55 -28.14
CA ASP A 521 21.85 7.11 -27.87
C ASP A 521 22.13 6.80 -26.39
N LYS A 522 21.40 7.45 -25.47
CA LYS A 522 21.58 7.22 -24.04
C LYS A 522 21.01 5.86 -23.65
N ARG A 523 21.91 4.86 -23.57
CA ARG A 523 21.57 3.47 -23.27
C ARG A 523 20.69 3.27 -22.04
N ASP A 524 20.95 3.97 -20.94
CA ASP A 524 20.16 3.83 -19.71
C ASP A 524 18.70 4.30 -19.89
N VAL A 525 18.45 5.26 -20.78
CA VAL A 525 17.09 5.69 -21.16
C VAL A 525 16.44 4.72 -22.14
N ILE A 526 17.21 4.20 -23.10
CA ILE A 526 16.72 3.17 -24.04
C ILE A 526 16.27 1.92 -23.29
N GLU A 527 16.98 1.50 -22.25
CA GLU A 527 16.62 0.35 -21.40
C GLU A 527 15.30 0.54 -20.63
N LEU A 528 14.82 1.78 -20.43
CA LEU A 528 13.47 2.03 -19.91
C LEU A 528 12.38 1.70 -20.93
N ILE A 529 12.65 1.91 -22.22
CA ILE A 529 11.72 1.65 -23.32
C ILE A 529 11.77 0.17 -23.69
N GLN A 530 12.99 -0.37 -23.84
CA GLN A 530 13.25 -1.73 -24.25
C GLN A 530 14.49 -2.30 -23.55
N SER A 531 14.27 -3.22 -22.61
CA SER A 531 15.35 -3.92 -21.90
C SER A 531 16.12 -4.89 -22.79
N ASP A 532 15.45 -5.49 -23.78
CA ASP A 532 16.05 -6.37 -24.77
C ASP A 532 16.58 -5.55 -25.96
N THR A 533 17.87 -5.23 -25.93
CA THR A 533 18.53 -4.41 -26.96
C THR A 533 18.37 -4.98 -28.39
N SER A 534 18.12 -6.29 -28.54
CA SER A 534 17.90 -6.88 -29.87
C SER A 534 16.59 -6.44 -30.52
N LYS A 535 15.56 -6.10 -29.73
CA LYS A 535 14.25 -5.63 -30.19
C LYS A 535 14.23 -4.12 -30.47
N TYR A 536 15.25 -3.40 -30.01
CA TYR A 536 15.38 -1.97 -30.27
C TYR A 536 15.99 -1.75 -31.65
N LEU A 537 15.17 -1.29 -32.61
CA LEU A 537 15.54 -1.21 -34.03
C LEU A 537 16.69 -0.22 -34.33
N PHE A 538 16.94 0.74 -33.44
CA PHE A 538 18.03 1.72 -33.56
C PHE A 538 19.28 1.34 -32.74
N ASN A 539 19.45 0.06 -32.40
CA ASN A 539 20.58 -0.43 -31.59
C ASN A 539 21.94 -0.34 -32.29
N LEU A 540 21.98 -0.44 -33.62
CA LEU A 540 23.22 -0.37 -34.41
C LEU A 540 23.64 1.08 -34.69
N GLN A 541 22.66 1.95 -34.95
CA GLN A 541 22.88 3.36 -35.25
C GLN A 541 21.72 4.19 -34.71
N PRO A 542 21.99 5.25 -33.91
CA PRO A 542 20.93 6.08 -33.38
C PRO A 542 20.17 6.82 -34.48
N PRO A 543 18.88 7.16 -34.24
CA PRO A 543 18.10 7.94 -35.18
C PRO A 543 18.70 9.36 -35.30
N THR A 544 18.75 9.87 -36.52
CA THR A 544 19.18 11.27 -36.78
C THR A 544 18.02 12.25 -36.54
N TYR A 545 16.80 11.79 -36.80
CA TYR A 545 15.57 12.54 -36.61
C TYR A 545 14.61 11.76 -35.73
N ILE A 546 13.91 12.48 -34.85
CA ILE A 546 12.81 11.93 -34.05
C ILE A 546 11.60 12.84 -34.20
N ARG A 547 10.41 12.24 -34.24
CA ARG A 547 9.11 12.92 -34.14
C ARG A 547 8.16 12.11 -33.27
N ALA A 548 7.05 12.71 -32.85
CA ALA A 548 6.00 11.98 -32.16
C ALA A 548 4.61 12.39 -32.63
N HIS A 549 3.75 11.38 -32.77
CA HIS A 549 2.38 11.54 -33.23
C HIS A 549 1.41 11.03 -32.18
N ARG A 550 0.26 11.71 -32.07
CA ARG A 550 -0.85 11.22 -31.26
C ARG A 550 -1.82 10.45 -32.14
N TYR A 551 -2.15 9.25 -31.70
CA TYR A 551 -3.13 8.37 -32.32
C TYR A 551 -4.25 8.10 -31.31
N ARG A 552 -5.44 7.78 -31.80
CA ARG A 552 -6.50 7.17 -31.01
C ARG A 552 -6.50 5.67 -31.23
N TYR A 553 -6.45 4.90 -30.15
CA TYR A 553 -6.48 3.46 -30.14
C TYR A 553 -7.84 2.96 -29.65
N TRP A 554 -8.26 1.84 -30.22
CA TRP A 554 -9.38 1.03 -29.75
C TRP A 554 -9.00 -0.44 -29.77
N PHE A 555 -9.62 -1.22 -28.91
CA PHE A 555 -9.63 -2.66 -29.07
C PHE A 555 -10.33 -3.04 -30.38
N THR A 556 -9.83 -4.09 -31.01
CA THR A 556 -10.49 -4.70 -32.15
C THR A 556 -11.77 -5.41 -31.72
N GLU A 557 -12.79 -5.38 -32.56
CA GLU A 557 -14.03 -6.10 -32.32
C GLU A 557 -13.92 -7.56 -32.84
N PRO A 558 -14.64 -8.51 -32.22
CA PRO A 558 -14.75 -9.87 -32.74
C PRO A 558 -15.39 -9.85 -34.14
N LYS A 559 -14.96 -10.76 -35.02
CA LYS A 559 -15.53 -10.85 -36.37
C LYS A 559 -16.97 -11.39 -36.32
N ALA A 560 -17.78 -11.03 -37.32
CA ALA A 560 -19.16 -11.51 -37.44
C ALA A 560 -19.27 -13.05 -37.44
N ASP A 561 -18.23 -13.73 -37.93
CA ASP A 561 -18.13 -15.20 -37.98
C ASP A 561 -17.75 -15.83 -36.63
N GLY A 562 -17.60 -15.04 -35.57
CA GLY A 562 -17.21 -15.49 -34.22
C GLY A 562 -15.71 -15.76 -34.04
N SER A 563 -14.89 -15.58 -35.09
CA SER A 563 -13.44 -15.73 -35.00
C SER A 563 -12.76 -14.51 -34.39
N TYR A 564 -11.64 -14.75 -33.69
CA TYR A 564 -10.85 -13.68 -33.08
C TYR A 564 -10.07 -12.87 -34.12
N PRO A 565 -9.94 -11.55 -33.92
CA PRO A 565 -9.12 -10.70 -34.80
C PRO A 565 -7.64 -11.07 -34.66
N GLN A 566 -6.88 -10.93 -35.77
CA GLN A 566 -5.42 -11.15 -35.75
C GLN A 566 -4.66 -10.03 -35.01
N ARG A 567 -5.27 -8.85 -34.94
CA ARG A 567 -4.75 -7.68 -34.21
C ARG A 567 -5.55 -7.52 -32.93
N TRP A 568 -4.93 -6.98 -31.88
CA TRP A 568 -5.58 -6.62 -30.62
C TRP A 568 -6.10 -5.18 -30.65
N TRP A 569 -5.44 -4.33 -31.44
CA TRP A 569 -5.71 -2.90 -31.51
C TRP A 569 -5.99 -2.44 -32.94
N ARG A 570 -6.85 -1.44 -33.05
CA ARG A 570 -6.99 -0.58 -34.21
C ARG A 570 -6.65 0.85 -33.78
N ARG A 571 -6.02 1.62 -34.66
CA ARG A 571 -5.70 3.02 -34.37
C ARG A 571 -5.99 3.94 -35.54
N VAL A 572 -6.23 5.21 -35.24
CA VAL A 572 -6.41 6.28 -36.22
C VAL A 572 -5.50 7.44 -35.83
N TYR A 573 -4.79 8.01 -36.80
CA TYR A 573 -3.97 9.20 -36.60
C TYR A 573 -4.84 10.38 -36.19
N GLU A 574 -4.41 11.15 -35.19
CA GLU A 574 -5.13 12.33 -34.73
C GLU A 574 -4.38 13.60 -35.09
N GLU A 575 -3.20 13.80 -34.51
CA GLU A 575 -2.41 15.01 -34.71
C GLU A 575 -0.92 14.77 -34.44
N GLU A 576 -0.09 15.72 -34.88
CA GLU A 576 1.32 15.77 -34.51
C GLU A 576 1.41 16.17 -33.02
N PHE A 577 2.14 15.37 -32.24
CA PHE A 577 2.34 15.63 -30.81
C PHE A 577 3.66 16.36 -30.53
N TYR A 578 4.71 16.02 -31.29
CA TYR A 578 6.04 16.60 -31.19
C TYR A 578 6.64 16.71 -32.60
N PRO A 579 7.15 17.89 -33.00
CA PRO A 579 7.64 18.11 -34.36
C PRO A 579 8.91 17.31 -34.65
N VAL A 580 9.26 17.22 -35.93
CA VAL A 580 10.52 16.60 -36.37
C VAL A 580 11.70 17.40 -35.84
N VAL A 581 12.56 16.75 -35.05
CA VAL A 581 13.77 17.35 -34.47
C VAL A 581 15.00 16.47 -34.69
N ASN A 582 16.16 17.10 -34.71
CA ASN A 582 17.48 16.49 -34.69
C ASN A 582 18.37 17.19 -33.65
N LEU A 583 19.57 16.65 -33.41
CA LEU A 583 20.56 17.31 -32.55
C LEU A 583 20.95 18.67 -33.13
N GLY A 584 20.87 19.73 -32.31
CA GLY A 584 21.14 21.11 -32.74
C GLY A 584 19.94 21.86 -33.33
N ASN A 585 18.75 21.24 -33.39
CA ASN A 585 17.52 21.91 -33.82
C ASN A 585 17.13 23.07 -32.88
N SER A 586 16.84 24.25 -33.41
CA SER A 586 16.51 25.45 -32.62
C SER A 586 15.29 25.25 -31.71
N PHE A 587 14.28 24.50 -32.15
CA PHE A 587 13.10 24.18 -31.33
C PHE A 587 13.48 23.31 -30.13
N LEU A 588 14.20 22.21 -30.37
CA LEU A 588 14.64 21.30 -29.30
C LEU A 588 15.51 22.04 -28.27
N GLU A 589 16.47 22.84 -28.76
CA GLU A 589 17.36 23.64 -27.92
C GLU A 589 16.59 24.69 -27.09
N SER A 590 15.57 25.32 -27.67
CA SER A 590 14.68 26.26 -26.99
C SER A 590 13.88 25.58 -25.88
N MET A 591 13.26 24.43 -26.17
CA MET A 591 12.47 23.68 -25.17
C MET A 591 13.35 23.17 -24.02
N LEU A 592 14.56 22.67 -24.33
CA LEU A 592 15.52 22.23 -23.31
C LEU A 592 15.96 23.40 -22.41
N ASN A 593 16.14 24.60 -22.97
CA ASN A 593 16.45 25.79 -22.18
C ASN A 593 15.26 26.23 -21.33
N GLN A 594 14.06 26.31 -21.91
CA GLN A 594 12.83 26.73 -21.24
C GLN A 594 12.52 25.87 -20.00
N TYR A 595 12.71 24.56 -20.11
CA TYR A 595 12.48 23.63 -19.01
C TYR A 595 13.69 23.44 -18.09
N GLY A 596 14.79 24.15 -18.32
CA GLY A 596 16.02 23.99 -17.52
C GLY A 596 16.62 22.57 -17.61
N LEU A 597 16.45 21.91 -18.76
CA LEU A 597 16.91 20.54 -18.99
C LEU A 597 18.38 20.43 -19.41
N LYS A 598 19.02 21.54 -19.80
CA LYS A 598 20.47 21.59 -20.02
C LYS A 598 21.20 21.81 -18.71
N ASP A 599 21.74 20.72 -18.17
CA ASP A 599 22.55 20.80 -16.98
C ASP A 599 24.01 21.07 -17.36
N LYS A 600 24.54 22.21 -16.92
CA LYS A 600 25.96 22.58 -17.10
C LYS A 600 26.86 21.99 -16.01
N SER A 601 26.30 21.34 -14.98
CA SER A 601 27.10 20.83 -13.87
C SER A 601 27.81 19.52 -14.24
N PRO A 602 29.14 19.42 -14.00
CA PRO A 602 29.88 18.21 -14.32
C PRO A 602 29.35 17.03 -13.49
N PRO A 603 29.20 15.83 -14.08
CA PRO A 603 28.85 14.64 -13.32
C PRO A 603 29.94 14.39 -12.29
N ARG A 604 29.56 14.42 -11.01
CA ARG A 604 30.39 13.81 -9.98
C ARG A 604 30.34 12.31 -10.23
N MET A 605 31.51 11.68 -10.24
CA MET A 605 31.67 10.24 -10.32
C MET A 605 32.29 9.75 -9.03
N SER A 606 31.51 9.07 -8.22
CA SER A 606 31.97 8.42 -7.02
C SER A 606 32.87 7.23 -7.36
N LYS A 607 34.10 7.22 -6.82
CA LYS A 607 35.06 6.10 -6.97
C LYS A 607 35.12 5.19 -5.74
N THR A 608 34.20 5.34 -4.78
CA THR A 608 34.23 4.57 -3.53
C THR A 608 34.00 3.07 -3.77
N ALA A 609 34.43 2.22 -2.82
CA ALA A 609 34.18 0.78 -2.89
C ALA A 609 32.68 0.46 -2.92
N VAL A 610 31.87 1.21 -2.15
CA VAL A 610 30.41 1.10 -2.15
C VAL A 610 29.83 1.41 -3.53
N ALA A 611 30.26 2.50 -4.17
CA ALA A 611 29.81 2.83 -5.52
C ALA A 611 30.19 1.75 -6.56
N ARG A 612 31.37 1.12 -6.42
CA ARG A 612 31.77 -0.01 -7.26
C ARG A 612 30.87 -1.23 -7.03
N ALA A 613 30.54 -1.56 -5.78
CA ALA A 613 29.65 -2.67 -5.46
C ALA A 613 28.24 -2.45 -6.02
N VAL A 614 27.66 -1.26 -5.83
CA VAL A 614 26.33 -0.91 -6.38
C VAL A 614 26.31 -1.03 -7.90
N ARG A 615 27.35 -0.52 -8.59
CA ARG A 615 27.49 -0.65 -10.05
C ARG A 615 27.68 -2.09 -10.50
N TRP A 616 28.39 -2.91 -9.72
CA TRP A 616 28.51 -4.34 -10.00
C TRP A 616 27.16 -5.05 -9.89
N VAL A 617 26.38 -4.81 -8.82
CA VAL A 617 25.03 -5.38 -8.68
C VAL A 617 24.15 -4.96 -9.87
N ARG A 618 24.21 -3.69 -10.28
CA ARG A 618 23.48 -3.21 -11.46
C ARG A 618 23.86 -3.99 -12.72
N SER A 619 25.16 -4.26 -12.92
CA SER A 619 25.64 -5.00 -14.08
C SER A 619 25.07 -6.43 -14.17
N GLN A 620 24.75 -7.05 -13.03
CA GLN A 620 24.17 -8.40 -12.98
C GLN A 620 22.68 -8.42 -13.34
N VAL A 621 21.97 -7.32 -13.09
CA VAL A 621 20.52 -7.20 -13.30
C VAL A 621 20.20 -6.56 -14.67
N ARG A 622 21.20 -5.99 -15.34
CA ARG A 622 21.05 -5.28 -16.60
C ARG A 622 20.48 -6.20 -17.69
N GLY A 623 19.49 -5.70 -18.44
CA GLY A 623 18.82 -6.44 -19.51
C GLY A 623 17.72 -7.41 -19.04
N VAL A 624 17.53 -7.59 -17.73
CA VAL A 624 16.43 -8.39 -17.19
C VAL A 624 15.18 -7.51 -17.01
N PRO A 625 14.01 -7.89 -17.57
CA PRO A 625 12.77 -7.17 -17.32
C PRO A 625 12.42 -7.16 -15.82
N ALA A 626 12.08 -5.98 -15.29
CA ALA A 626 11.86 -5.79 -13.86
C ALA A 626 10.74 -6.67 -13.26
N HIS A 627 9.66 -6.91 -14.00
CA HIS A 627 8.57 -7.78 -13.55
C HIS A 627 9.04 -9.23 -13.38
N THR A 628 9.87 -9.74 -14.28
CA THR A 628 10.47 -11.08 -14.16
C THR A 628 11.34 -11.16 -12.92
N LEU A 629 12.21 -10.17 -12.69
CA LEU A 629 13.05 -10.11 -11.50
C LEU A 629 12.22 -10.15 -10.20
N ILE A 630 11.15 -9.36 -10.12
CA ILE A 630 10.28 -9.35 -8.93
C ILE A 630 9.64 -10.73 -8.72
N TRP A 631 9.07 -11.35 -9.76
CA TRP A 631 8.48 -12.67 -9.65
C TRP A 631 9.51 -13.75 -9.27
N THR A 632 10.75 -13.66 -9.75
CA THR A 632 11.81 -14.58 -9.33
C THR A 632 12.13 -14.45 -7.83
N LEU A 633 12.19 -13.22 -7.30
CA LEU A 633 12.43 -12.98 -5.87
C LEU A 633 11.25 -13.46 -5.01
N ILE A 634 10.02 -13.21 -5.44
CA ILE A 634 8.81 -13.70 -4.78
C ILE A 634 8.79 -15.24 -4.80
N ALA A 635 9.06 -15.87 -5.95
CA ALA A 635 9.11 -17.32 -6.07
C ALA A 635 10.21 -17.92 -5.18
N CYS A 636 11.41 -17.34 -5.15
CA CYS A 636 12.49 -17.75 -4.26
C CYS A 636 12.07 -17.65 -2.79
N SER A 637 11.37 -16.58 -2.40
CA SER A 637 10.88 -16.41 -1.03
C SER A 637 9.85 -17.48 -0.67
N ALA A 638 8.93 -17.80 -1.59
CA ALA A 638 7.91 -18.83 -1.39
C ALA A 638 8.54 -20.22 -1.27
N THR A 639 9.51 -20.55 -2.12
CA THR A 639 10.23 -21.84 -2.05
C THR A 639 11.01 -21.99 -0.76
N LEU A 640 11.69 -20.94 -0.29
CA LEU A 640 12.42 -20.97 0.99
C LEU A 640 11.47 -21.12 2.19
N CYS A 641 10.32 -20.43 2.16
CA CYS A 641 9.29 -20.59 3.17
C CYS A 641 8.70 -22.02 3.19
N LEU A 642 8.47 -22.61 2.01
CA LEU A 642 7.98 -23.98 1.88
C LEU A 642 9.00 -24.99 2.44
N LEU A 643 10.28 -24.86 2.07
CA LEU A 643 11.35 -25.73 2.56
C LEU A 643 11.50 -25.65 4.09
N ARG A 644 11.47 -24.45 4.66
CA ARG A 644 11.45 -24.27 6.13
C ARG A 644 10.22 -24.90 6.78
N GLY A 645 9.06 -24.79 6.14
CA GLY A 645 7.82 -25.42 6.58
C GLY A 645 7.91 -26.95 6.62
N LEU A 646 8.52 -27.55 5.59
CA LEU A 646 8.75 -29.00 5.51
C LEU A 646 9.75 -29.48 6.58
N GLN A 647 10.90 -28.82 6.71
CA GLN A 647 11.91 -29.16 7.73
C GLN A 647 11.36 -29.08 9.16
N ASN A 648 10.51 -28.10 9.46
CA ASN A 648 9.88 -27.98 10.77
C ASN A 648 8.80 -29.04 11.03
N ARG A 649 8.20 -29.60 9.97
CA ARG A 649 7.23 -30.70 10.10
C ARG A 649 7.93 -32.00 10.48
N ASP A 650 9.06 -32.31 9.86
CA ASP A 650 9.85 -33.52 10.16
C ASP A 650 10.36 -33.50 11.62
N LYS A 651 10.87 -32.36 12.09
CA LYS A 651 11.26 -32.16 13.50
C LYS A 651 10.10 -32.31 14.50
N ARG A 652 8.86 -32.07 14.07
CA ARG A 652 7.66 -32.20 14.92
C ARG A 652 7.18 -33.65 14.99
N THR A 653 7.35 -34.41 13.91
CA THR A 653 7.09 -35.85 13.87
C THR A 653 8.08 -36.62 14.75
N GLU A 654 9.35 -36.21 14.80
CA GLU A 654 10.36 -36.82 15.69
C GLU A 654 10.15 -36.54 17.19
N ARG A 655 9.44 -35.47 17.55
CA ARG A 655 9.22 -35.07 18.96
C ARG A 655 7.91 -35.59 19.57
N THR A 656 7.20 -36.49 18.90
CA THR A 656 5.99 -37.12 19.46
C THR A 656 6.32 -38.56 19.88
N PRO A 657 6.56 -38.85 21.18
CA PRO A 657 6.66 -40.24 21.63
C PRO A 657 5.28 -40.89 21.47
N LEU A 658 5.22 -42.06 20.83
CA LEU A 658 4.03 -42.90 20.81
C LEU A 658 3.64 -43.26 22.26
N PRO A 659 2.37 -43.08 22.67
CA PRO A 659 1.92 -43.61 23.96
C PRO A 659 1.89 -45.15 23.91
N PRO A 660 2.14 -45.85 25.03
CA PRO A 660 2.11 -47.31 25.07
C PRO A 660 0.69 -47.82 24.80
N GLU A 661 0.58 -48.87 23.99
CA GLU A 661 -0.67 -49.58 23.69
C GLU A 661 -1.22 -50.24 24.94
N ASP A 662 -2.33 -49.72 25.47
CA ASP A 662 -3.13 -50.42 26.47
C ASP A 662 -4.12 -51.38 25.80
N VAL A 663 -3.91 -52.67 26.06
CA VAL A 663 -4.76 -53.80 25.71
C VAL A 663 -6.09 -53.71 26.47
N ALA A 664 -7.20 -53.69 25.74
CA ALA A 664 -8.55 -53.72 26.32
C ALA A 664 -8.94 -55.14 26.81
N PRO A 665 -9.69 -55.28 27.92
CA PRO A 665 -10.50 -56.46 28.16
C PRO A 665 -11.98 -56.20 27.87
N VAL A 666 -12.58 -57.22 27.26
CA VAL A 666 -13.97 -57.33 26.80
C VAL A 666 -14.94 -57.41 27.98
N ARG A 667 -16.09 -56.72 27.84
CA ARG A 667 -17.19 -56.66 28.82
C ARG A 667 -18.12 -57.88 28.65
N GLY A 668 -18.14 -58.78 29.63
CA GLY A 668 -19.12 -59.87 29.77
C GLY A 668 -20.19 -59.53 30.80
N GLN A 669 -21.41 -59.98 30.54
CA GLN A 669 -22.67 -59.66 31.24
C GLN A 669 -22.82 -60.31 32.63
N ALA A 670 -23.72 -59.69 33.41
CA ALA A 670 -24.69 -60.28 34.34
C ALA A 670 -24.32 -60.57 35.82
N GLU A 671 -25.21 -60.04 36.67
CA GLU A 671 -25.77 -60.59 37.92
C GLU A 671 -25.06 -60.45 39.30
N LYS A 672 -25.70 -59.56 40.08
CA LYS A 672 -25.97 -59.44 41.53
C LYS A 672 -25.70 -60.63 42.50
N ILE A 673 -25.07 -60.25 43.64
CA ILE A 673 -25.42 -60.53 45.09
C ILE A 673 -25.00 -61.92 45.67
N PRO A 674 -24.60 -62.07 46.97
CA PRO A 674 -23.82 -61.22 47.91
C PRO A 674 -22.87 -62.07 48.85
N ASP A 675 -22.48 -61.50 50.00
CA ASP A 675 -21.88 -62.14 51.20
C ASP A 675 -20.39 -62.55 51.08
N GLY A 676 -19.51 -62.34 52.07
CA GLY A 676 -19.59 -61.85 53.43
C GLY A 676 -18.27 -62.23 54.16
N PHE A 677 -17.96 -61.52 55.26
CA PHE A 677 -16.92 -61.82 56.27
C PHE A 677 -15.44 -61.72 55.82
N SER A 678 -14.47 -61.22 56.60
CA SER A 678 -14.41 -60.65 57.95
C SER A 678 -12.94 -60.30 58.26
N ASP A 679 -12.76 -59.34 59.18
CA ASP A 679 -11.68 -59.26 60.20
C ASP A 679 -10.22 -59.07 59.73
N GLN A 680 -9.33 -58.30 60.37
CA GLN A 680 -9.31 -57.54 61.63
C GLN A 680 -8.09 -56.58 61.52
N CYS A 681 -8.21 -55.31 61.90
CA CYS A 681 -7.72 -54.71 63.15
C CYS A 681 -6.25 -54.20 63.13
N GLY A 682 -6.08 -52.92 63.50
CA GLY A 682 -4.77 -52.32 63.81
C GLY A 682 -4.74 -50.79 63.80
N LYS A 683 -5.24 -50.19 64.89
CA LYS A 683 -5.13 -48.77 65.32
C LYS A 683 -3.68 -48.25 65.28
N SER A 684 -3.36 -47.05 64.77
CA SER A 684 -3.56 -45.65 65.25
C SER A 684 -2.35 -45.09 66.01
N ASP A 685 -2.19 -43.77 65.88
CA ASP A 685 -1.34 -42.81 66.64
C ASP A 685 0.04 -42.53 65.99
N GLU A 686 0.57 -41.31 65.86
CA GLU A 686 0.12 -39.92 66.05
C GLU A 686 1.21 -38.98 65.47
N GLN A 687 0.81 -37.76 65.12
CA GLN A 687 1.58 -36.48 65.17
C GLN A 687 2.69 -36.11 64.14
N MET A 688 2.31 -35.19 63.24
CA MET A 688 2.79 -33.80 63.05
C MET A 688 4.30 -33.46 62.96
N ILE A 689 4.78 -32.97 61.80
CA ILE A 689 5.22 -31.56 61.49
C ILE A 689 5.86 -31.50 60.09
N ALA A 690 5.75 -30.31 59.49
CA ALA A 690 6.09 -29.85 58.14
C ALA A 690 7.57 -29.97 57.72
N GLU A 691 7.79 -30.00 56.40
CA GLU A 691 8.95 -29.46 55.70
C GLU A 691 8.57 -29.14 54.23
N GLU A 692 8.54 -27.84 53.90
CA GLU A 692 8.66 -27.27 52.55
C GLU A 692 10.13 -26.84 52.40
N GLU A 693 10.79 -27.19 51.30
CA GLU A 693 12.09 -26.62 50.91
C GLU A 693 11.96 -25.89 49.57
N GLU A 694 12.25 -24.59 49.63
CA GLU A 694 12.76 -23.74 48.57
C GLU A 694 14.28 -23.96 48.45
N GLU A 695 14.85 -23.83 47.25
CA GLU A 695 16.25 -23.45 47.06
C GLU A 695 16.34 -22.31 46.04
N GLU A 696 16.84 -21.17 46.53
CA GLU A 696 17.54 -20.14 45.77
C GLU A 696 19.05 -20.48 45.74
N GLU A 697 19.77 -20.08 44.69
CA GLU A 697 21.21 -19.83 44.75
C GLU A 697 21.51 -18.44 44.15
N GLU A 698 22.13 -17.60 44.99
CA GLU A 698 23.00 -16.49 44.63
C GLU A 698 24.41 -17.02 44.31
N ASP A 699 25.18 -16.25 43.52
CA ASP A 699 26.64 -16.20 43.65
C ASP A 699 27.08 -14.73 43.46
N GLY A 700 27.82 -14.21 44.43
CA GLY A 700 28.35 -12.85 44.47
C GLY A 700 29.81 -12.74 44.05
N GLU A 701 30.28 -11.50 43.88
CA GLU A 701 31.68 -11.15 44.14
C GLU A 701 31.79 -9.67 44.56
N ASP A 702 32.53 -9.47 45.65
CA ASP A 702 32.82 -8.24 46.39
C ASP A 702 33.85 -7.31 45.72
N SER A 703 33.71 -6.00 45.96
CA SER A 703 34.73 -5.07 46.49
C SER A 703 34.08 -3.68 46.69
N GLN A 704 33.82 -3.25 47.94
CA GLN A 704 34.69 -2.40 48.80
C GLN A 704 35.13 -1.08 48.10
N ASP A 705 34.95 0.13 48.63
CA ASP A 705 34.62 0.61 49.97
C ASP A 705 34.09 2.06 49.93
N GLU A 706 33.14 2.30 50.84
CA GLU A 706 32.98 3.40 51.81
C GLU A 706 32.99 4.89 51.39
N VAL A 707 31.86 5.59 51.59
CA VAL A 707 31.51 6.48 52.74
C VAL A 707 32.24 7.83 52.63
N GLY A 708 31.57 8.98 52.72
CA GLY A 708 30.20 9.30 53.08
C GLY A 708 30.10 10.81 53.37
N GLU A 709 28.87 11.21 53.72
CA GLU A 709 28.55 12.34 54.60
C GLU A 709 28.87 13.76 54.06
N GLU A 710 28.10 14.81 54.31
CA GLU A 710 26.87 15.02 55.05
C GLU A 710 26.37 16.45 54.70
N ASN A 711 25.06 16.62 54.81
CA ASN A 711 24.37 17.79 55.40
C ASN A 711 24.66 19.25 54.96
N LYS A 712 23.53 19.83 54.52
CA LYS A 712 22.81 20.98 55.13
C LYS A 712 23.06 22.41 54.64
N ASP A 713 21.90 22.96 54.28
CA ASP A 713 21.33 24.25 54.71
C ASP A 713 21.97 25.55 54.23
N SER A 714 21.20 26.23 53.39
CA SER A 714 20.48 27.47 53.72
C SER A 714 20.71 28.64 52.76
N ALA A 715 19.56 29.14 52.31
CA ALA A 715 19.17 30.55 52.23
C ALA A 715 19.98 31.53 51.38
N GLY A 716 19.23 32.25 50.55
CA GLY A 716 19.22 33.71 50.66
C GLY A 716 19.59 34.49 49.41
N ASP A 717 18.54 35.07 48.83
CA ASP A 717 18.44 36.45 48.39
C ASP A 717 18.92 36.95 47.01
N GLU A 718 17.90 37.49 46.32
CA GLU A 718 17.77 38.84 45.78
C GLU A 718 18.70 39.33 44.65
N GLY A 719 18.05 39.95 43.64
CA GLY A 719 18.76 40.75 42.62
C GLY A 719 17.99 40.99 41.32
N GLU A 720 16.86 41.66 41.47
CA GLU A 720 16.05 42.50 40.56
C GLU A 720 16.69 43.23 39.33
N GLU A 721 15.78 43.71 38.45
CA GLU A 721 15.87 44.79 37.42
C GLU A 721 16.50 44.48 36.04
N LYS A 722 16.04 44.95 34.85
CA LYS A 722 15.03 45.93 34.35
C LYS A 722 14.80 45.65 32.84
N GLU A 723 13.58 45.69 32.33
CA GLU A 723 12.99 46.72 31.43
C GLU A 723 13.83 47.19 30.22
N GLU A 724 13.29 47.02 29.00
CA GLU A 724 13.19 48.07 27.98
C GLU A 724 12.11 47.70 26.92
N GLU A 725 11.24 48.68 26.65
CA GLU A 725 10.13 48.74 25.69
C GLU A 725 10.58 49.23 24.29
N GLU A 726 9.62 49.34 23.36
CA GLU A 726 9.60 50.11 22.10
C GLU A 726 10.33 49.49 20.89
N ASP A 727 9.88 49.60 19.63
CA ASP A 727 8.60 49.93 18.98
C ASP A 727 8.81 49.65 17.46
N ASP A 728 7.69 49.64 16.74
CA ASP A 728 7.53 50.09 15.34
C ASP A 728 7.73 49.20 14.08
N GLU A 729 6.58 49.14 13.39
CA GLU A 729 6.33 49.43 11.97
C GLU A 729 6.53 48.37 10.87
N ASP A 730 5.37 47.96 10.34
CA ASP A 730 4.94 48.12 8.94
C ASP A 730 6.02 48.12 7.83
N LEU A 731 5.83 47.25 6.84
CA LEU A 731 5.56 47.68 5.45
C LEU A 731 5.23 46.49 4.54
N SER A 732 4.13 46.69 3.83
CA SER A 732 3.62 45.97 2.67
C SER A 732 4.58 45.91 1.49
N GLU A 733 4.60 44.77 0.78
CA GLU A 733 4.37 44.67 -0.69
C GLU A 733 4.00 43.23 -1.09
#